data_AF-A0A6P6J8P5-F1
#
_entry.id   AF-A0A6P6J8P5-F1
#
_cell.length_a   1.000
_cell.length_b   1.000
_cell.length_c   1.000
_cell.angle_alpha   90.00
_cell.angle_beta   90.00
_cell.angle_gamma   90.00
#
_symmetry.space_group_name_H-M   'P 1'
#
loop_
_entity.id
_entity.type
_entity.pdbx_description
1 polymer ?
#
loop_
_entity_poly.entity_id
_entity_poly.type
_entity_poly.pdbx_seq_one_letter_code
_entity_poly.pdbx_strand_id
1 'polypeptide(L)'
;MMKKITLLLIVLLGVTHFILPSRCEEDAKDDSAEDLGEEDDDDDDDDDDADDTEVKEENGVLVLTDKNFDTFIEGKDTVLVEFYAPWCGHCKQFAPEYEKIAQTLKENDPPIPVAKVDATKASALGSRFEVSGYPTIKILKKGEPLDYDGDRSEHAIVERVKEVAQPDWKPPPEATLVLTKDNFDDVVNNADIILVEFYAPWCGHCKRLAPEYEKAAKELSNRTPPIPLAKVDATAESDLATRFGVSGYPTLKIFRKGKAFDYNGPREKFGIVDYMSDQAGPPSKQVQTLKQVQELVRDGEDSVIVGVFSSEEDSAYEIYQEACNSLREDYKFMHTFNNEVAKFLKASPGQAVMLQPEKFRSKYEPASHSLTIKDSTPASEVQEFFKKHILPLVGHRKQSNDAKRYTTRPLVVVYYGVDFSFDYRVATQFWRGKVLEVAKDFPEYTFAIADEEDYADELKSLGLSESGEEVNVGILGEGGKKYAMEPEEFDSDVLRSFVTAFKKGKLKPIVKSQPIPKSNKGPVKVVVGKTFDDIVLDTKKDVLIEFYAPWCGHCKKLDPDYTALGKKYKNEKNLVIAKMDATANDVPHDSYKVEGFPTIYFAPSGNKQNPVKFEGGKRDLEELSKFVEEHATKLAQKKDEL
;
A
#
# COMPACT_ATOMS: atom_id res chain seq x y z
N MET A 1 -16.42 20.85 54.60
CA MET A 1 -15.66 21.85 53.82
C MET A 1 -15.46 21.29 52.42
N MET A 2 -15.94 22.02 51.40
CA MET A 2 -15.62 21.95 49.95
C MET A 2 -15.85 20.64 49.17
N LYS A 3 -16.24 20.69 47.89
CA LYS A 3 -17.38 21.29 47.17
C LYS A 3 -17.40 20.57 45.81
N LYS A 4 -18.57 20.15 45.35
CA LYS A 4 -18.85 19.69 43.98
C LYS A 4 -18.55 20.80 42.97
N ILE A 5 -18.01 20.48 41.79
CA ILE A 5 -18.26 21.22 40.54
C ILE A 5 -18.31 20.24 39.36
N THR A 6 -19.49 20.19 38.74
CA THR A 6 -19.81 19.71 37.39
C THR A 6 -19.41 20.78 36.37
N LEU A 7 -18.94 20.41 35.17
CA LEU A 7 -19.03 21.31 34.02
C LEU A 7 -19.42 20.56 32.74
N LEU A 8 -20.44 21.11 32.10
CA LEU A 8 -21.12 20.77 30.87
C LEU A 8 -21.00 22.01 29.97
N LEU A 9 -20.65 21.87 28.70
CA LEU A 9 -20.67 22.93 27.65
C LEU A 9 -20.58 22.20 26.29
N ILE A 10 -21.66 21.99 25.54
CA ILE A 10 -22.49 22.90 24.72
C ILE A 10 -21.72 23.56 23.55
N VAL A 11 -22.12 23.10 22.37
CA VAL A 11 -21.84 23.55 21.00
C VAL A 11 -22.48 24.93 20.73
N LEU A 12 -21.75 25.85 20.11
CA LEU A 12 -22.29 26.90 19.21
C LEU A 12 -21.13 27.67 18.55
N LEU A 13 -20.89 27.46 17.25
CA LEU A 13 -20.14 28.40 16.41
C LEU A 13 -21.04 28.87 15.29
N GLY A 14 -21.44 30.14 15.42
CA GLY A 14 -22.26 30.87 14.48
C GLY A 14 -21.47 31.34 13.26
N VAL A 15 -22.19 31.33 12.14
CA VAL A 15 -21.85 31.88 10.84
C VAL A 15 -21.86 33.41 10.90
N THR A 16 -20.81 34.06 10.42
CA THR A 16 -20.91 35.36 9.72
C THR A 16 -19.72 35.52 8.75
N HIS A 17 -19.98 35.32 7.45
CA HIS A 17 -19.14 35.82 6.36
C HIS A 17 -19.50 37.29 6.11
N PHE A 18 -18.51 38.19 6.20
CA PHE A 18 -18.61 39.54 5.68
C PHE A 18 -18.35 39.51 4.16
N ILE A 19 -19.36 39.90 3.38
CA ILE A 19 -19.23 40.37 2.00
C ILE A 19 -19.49 41.88 2.07
N LEU A 20 -18.59 42.70 1.54
CA LEU A 20 -18.91 44.01 0.96
C LEU A 20 -17.81 44.41 -0.06
N PRO A 21 -18.10 45.33 -0.99
CA PRO A 21 -17.90 45.10 -2.42
C PRO A 21 -16.87 46.05 -3.03
N SER A 22 -16.26 45.65 -4.15
CA SER A 22 -15.57 46.58 -5.04
C SER A 22 -16.56 47.09 -6.08
N ARG A 23 -16.72 48.41 -6.14
CA ARG A 23 -17.44 49.13 -7.20
C ARG A 23 -16.42 50.00 -7.93
N CYS A 24 -16.46 49.92 -9.26
CA CYS A 24 -15.68 50.66 -10.23
C CYS A 24 -15.75 52.18 -10.06
N GLU A 25 -14.65 52.85 -10.42
CA GLU A 25 -14.68 54.02 -11.31
C GLU A 25 -13.34 54.18 -12.03
N GLU A 26 -13.44 54.70 -13.26
CA GLU A 26 -12.48 54.78 -14.35
C GLU A 26 -11.42 55.88 -14.12
N ASP A 27 -10.23 55.73 -14.71
CA ASP A 27 -9.74 56.71 -15.69
C ASP A 27 -8.45 56.22 -16.40
N ALA A 28 -8.40 56.56 -17.69
CA ALA A 28 -7.48 56.07 -18.71
C ALA A 28 -6.16 56.86 -18.82
N LYS A 29 -5.14 56.20 -19.40
CA LYS A 29 -4.12 56.69 -20.36
C LYS A 29 -3.14 55.53 -20.61
N ASP A 30 -3.20 54.88 -21.78
CA ASP A 30 -2.51 55.25 -23.03
C ASP A 30 -0.99 55.10 -22.88
N ASP A 31 -0.43 54.06 -23.50
CA ASP A 31 0.69 54.20 -24.43
C ASP A 31 0.93 52.89 -25.20
N SER A 32 1.27 53.12 -26.45
CA SER A 32 1.28 52.27 -27.64
C SER A 32 2.35 51.17 -27.66
N ALA A 33 2.01 50.05 -28.30
CA ALA A 33 2.92 49.04 -28.79
C ALA A 33 3.34 49.32 -30.25
N GLU A 34 4.65 49.33 -30.50
CA GLU A 34 5.34 49.07 -31.78
C GLU A 34 6.54 48.17 -31.38
N ASP A 35 6.59 46.91 -31.81
CA ASP A 35 7.21 46.38 -33.05
C ASP A 35 8.74 46.59 -33.11
N LEU A 36 9.43 45.71 -33.86
CA LEU A 36 10.88 45.50 -34.02
C LEU A 36 11.46 44.53 -32.97
N GLY A 37 12.16 43.45 -33.31
CA GLY A 37 12.71 42.93 -34.55
C GLY A 37 13.72 41.85 -34.15
N GLU A 38 13.77 40.73 -34.87
CA GLU A 38 14.81 39.72 -34.74
C GLU A 38 16.17 40.30 -35.14
N GLU A 39 17.16 40.25 -34.24
CA GLU A 39 18.57 40.30 -34.61
C GLU A 39 19.29 39.17 -33.87
N ASP A 40 19.82 38.25 -34.68
CA ASP A 40 20.86 37.29 -34.34
C ASP A 40 22.12 38.06 -33.91
N ASP A 41 22.70 37.69 -32.78
CA ASP A 41 24.12 37.92 -32.51
C ASP A 41 24.68 36.66 -31.85
N ASP A 42 25.40 35.89 -32.67
CA ASP A 42 26.47 34.99 -32.26
C ASP A 42 27.54 35.85 -31.55
N ASP A 43 27.92 35.52 -30.32
CA ASP A 43 29.22 35.92 -29.76
C ASP A 43 29.62 34.93 -28.65
N ASP A 44 30.58 34.08 -29.03
CA ASP A 44 31.75 33.63 -28.29
C ASP A 44 31.60 32.91 -26.93
N ASP A 45 31.71 31.58 -27.03
CA ASP A 45 32.27 30.70 -26.01
C ASP A 45 33.71 31.14 -25.64
N ASP A 46 33.86 31.89 -24.54
CA ASP A 46 35.14 32.06 -23.86
C ASP A 46 35.30 30.96 -22.78
N ASP A 47 36.03 29.91 -23.17
CA ASP A 47 36.64 28.90 -22.31
C ASP A 47 37.65 29.56 -21.33
N ASP A 48 37.20 29.91 -20.13
CA ASP A 48 38.09 30.10 -18.97
C ASP A 48 38.44 28.74 -18.35
N ASP A 49 39.23 27.94 -19.06
CA ASP A 49 39.91 26.75 -18.53
C ASP A 49 41.06 27.17 -17.59
N ALA A 50 40.69 27.77 -16.46
CA ALA A 50 41.60 27.95 -15.34
C ALA A 50 41.96 26.58 -14.76
N ASP A 51 43.25 26.31 -14.53
CA ASP A 51 43.80 25.04 -14.02
C ASP A 51 43.01 24.51 -12.81
N ASP A 52 42.08 23.60 -13.09
CA ASP A 52 41.06 23.08 -12.18
C ASP A 52 41.63 21.95 -11.27
N THR A 53 42.97 21.82 -11.25
CA THR A 53 43.72 20.90 -10.39
C THR A 53 44.23 21.55 -9.08
N GLU A 54 44.26 22.88 -9.00
CA GLU A 54 44.66 23.59 -7.79
C GLU A 54 43.54 23.59 -6.73
N VAL A 55 43.90 23.40 -5.46
CA VAL A 55 42.94 23.50 -4.33
C VAL A 55 42.87 24.95 -3.88
N LYS A 56 41.74 25.61 -4.12
CA LYS A 56 41.48 26.99 -3.70
C LYS A 56 40.98 27.04 -2.24
N GLU A 57 41.24 28.12 -1.52
CA GLU A 57 40.70 28.37 -0.16
C GLU A 57 39.83 29.63 -0.17
N GLU A 58 38.59 29.51 0.29
CA GLU A 58 37.64 30.61 0.44
C GLU A 58 37.21 30.71 1.90
N ASN A 59 37.52 31.82 2.57
CA ASN A 59 37.17 32.09 3.97
C ASN A 59 37.57 30.97 4.96
N GLY A 60 38.68 30.28 4.69
CA GLY A 60 39.16 29.16 5.52
C GLY A 60 38.65 27.77 5.08
N VAL A 61 37.75 27.71 4.10
CA VAL A 61 37.17 26.47 3.57
C VAL A 61 37.80 26.13 2.22
N LEU A 62 38.28 24.90 2.06
CA LEU A 62 38.93 24.43 0.84
C LEU A 62 37.91 24.06 -0.22
N VAL A 63 38.10 24.47 -1.47
CA VAL A 63 37.19 24.19 -2.58
C VAL A 63 37.71 22.98 -3.36
N LEU A 64 36.95 21.89 -3.32
CA LEU A 64 37.30 20.65 -4.01
C LEU A 64 36.38 20.39 -5.21
N THR A 65 36.95 19.78 -6.24
CA THR A 65 36.32 19.45 -7.53
C THR A 65 36.59 17.99 -7.89
N ASP A 66 35.90 17.46 -8.90
CA ASP A 66 36.13 16.08 -9.39
C ASP A 66 37.61 15.82 -9.77
N LYS A 67 38.38 16.86 -10.12
CA LYS A 67 39.78 16.76 -10.56
C LYS A 67 40.81 16.77 -9.42
N ASN A 68 40.56 17.52 -8.34
CA ASN A 68 41.55 17.72 -7.28
C ASN A 68 41.26 16.93 -5.99
N PHE A 69 40.04 16.40 -5.83
CA PHE A 69 39.56 15.81 -4.58
C PHE A 69 40.41 14.63 -4.12
N ASP A 70 40.61 13.61 -4.95
CA ASP A 70 41.33 12.39 -4.53
C ASP A 70 42.78 12.68 -4.15
N THR A 71 43.46 13.55 -4.91
CA THR A 71 44.83 13.98 -4.60
C THR A 71 44.90 14.76 -3.29
N PHE A 72 43.89 15.58 -2.99
CA PHE A 72 43.84 16.34 -1.74
C PHE A 72 43.58 15.46 -0.50
N ILE A 73 42.72 14.44 -0.66
CA ILE A 73 42.33 13.52 0.43
C ILE A 73 43.44 12.52 0.73
N GLU A 74 44.28 12.17 -0.25
CA GLU A 74 45.38 11.24 -0.08
C GLU A 74 46.30 11.63 1.09
N GLY A 75 46.56 10.68 1.99
CA GLY A 75 47.42 10.88 3.16
C GLY A 75 46.83 11.71 4.30
N LYS A 76 45.60 12.26 4.16
CA LYS A 76 44.91 12.97 5.25
C LYS A 76 44.24 11.98 6.19
N ASP A 77 44.39 12.19 7.50
CA ASP A 77 43.73 11.35 8.50
C ASP A 77 42.23 11.67 8.60
N THR A 78 41.85 12.94 8.77
CA THR A 78 40.44 13.35 8.91
C THR A 78 40.17 14.60 8.11
N VAL A 79 39.08 14.65 7.33
CA VAL A 79 38.63 15.82 6.55
C VAL A 79 37.11 15.98 6.69
N LEU A 80 36.64 17.20 6.99
CA LEU A 80 35.22 17.54 6.96
C LEU A 80 34.86 18.08 5.58
N VAL A 81 33.81 17.56 4.94
CA VAL A 81 33.38 17.97 3.58
C VAL A 81 31.90 18.33 3.56
N GLU A 82 31.56 19.52 3.08
CA GLU A 82 30.20 19.94 2.73
C GLU A 82 29.97 19.79 1.22
N PHE A 83 28.95 19.03 0.83
CA PHE A 83 28.42 19.02 -0.53
C PHE A 83 27.23 19.98 -0.60
N TYR A 84 27.36 21.02 -1.43
CA TYR A 84 26.39 22.11 -1.53
C TYR A 84 25.96 22.38 -2.98
N ALA A 85 24.95 23.24 -3.13
CA ALA A 85 24.54 23.81 -4.40
C ALA A 85 24.46 25.35 -4.28
N PRO A 86 25.00 26.13 -5.24
CA PRO A 86 25.03 27.60 -5.16
C PRO A 86 23.65 28.26 -5.02
N TRP A 87 22.60 27.62 -5.54
CA TRP A 87 21.22 28.11 -5.46
C TRP A 87 20.48 27.66 -4.19
N CYS A 88 21.06 26.81 -3.35
CA CYS A 88 20.40 26.28 -2.14
C CYS A 88 20.38 27.31 -1.01
N GLY A 89 19.17 27.74 -0.59
CA GLY A 89 18.99 28.68 0.52
C GLY A 89 19.56 28.17 1.84
N HIS A 90 19.44 26.87 2.15
CA HIS A 90 20.00 26.28 3.36
C HIS A 90 21.54 26.28 3.37
N CYS A 91 22.18 26.07 2.22
CA CYS A 91 23.63 26.18 2.09
C CYS A 91 24.10 27.62 2.32
N LYS A 92 23.42 28.61 1.72
CA LYS A 92 23.74 30.03 1.92
C LYS A 92 23.61 30.45 3.38
N GLN A 93 22.59 29.94 4.07
CA GLN A 93 22.38 30.21 5.51
C GLN A 93 23.42 29.50 6.39
N PHE A 94 23.88 28.31 5.99
CA PHE A 94 24.86 27.53 6.74
C PHE A 94 26.30 27.99 6.53
N ALA A 95 26.63 28.60 5.37
CA ALA A 95 27.99 29.00 5.02
C ALA A 95 28.72 29.82 6.11
N PRO A 96 28.12 30.86 6.75
CA PRO A 96 28.82 31.59 7.81
C PRO A 96 29.13 30.73 9.05
N GLU A 97 28.31 29.72 9.35
CA GLU A 97 28.55 28.78 10.44
C GLU A 97 29.63 27.77 10.05
N TYR A 98 29.64 27.31 8.79
CA TYR A 98 30.66 26.42 8.25
C TYR A 98 32.04 27.05 8.19
N GLU A 99 32.13 28.36 7.90
CA GLU A 99 33.37 29.15 7.99
C GLU A 99 33.91 29.22 9.44
N LYS A 100 33.04 29.34 10.45
CA LYS A 100 33.47 29.26 11.86
C LYS A 100 33.98 27.87 12.22
N ILE A 101 33.29 26.82 11.78
CA ILE A 101 33.73 25.43 11.96
C ILE A 101 35.12 25.23 11.36
N ALA A 102 35.38 25.76 10.17
CA ALA A 102 36.71 25.75 9.54
C ALA A 102 37.77 26.44 10.39
N GLN A 103 37.49 27.63 10.93
CA GLN A 103 38.41 28.33 11.83
C GLN A 103 38.71 27.50 13.09
N THR A 104 37.68 26.98 13.75
CA THR A 104 37.81 26.19 14.99
C THR A 104 38.56 24.87 14.76
N LEU A 105 38.36 24.20 13.62
CA LEU A 105 39.06 22.96 13.28
C LEU A 105 40.49 23.19 12.76
N LYS A 106 40.79 24.37 12.22
CA LYS A 106 42.15 24.81 11.85
C LYS A 106 43.05 25.00 13.08
N GLU A 107 42.47 25.35 14.23
CA GLU A 107 43.15 25.46 15.52
C GLU A 107 43.32 24.11 16.25
N ASN A 108 42.77 23.01 15.71
CA ASN A 108 42.99 21.68 16.27
C ASN A 108 44.47 21.26 16.12
N ASP A 109 44.95 20.36 16.99
CA ASP A 109 46.28 19.76 16.88
C ASP A 109 46.15 18.23 16.71
N PRO A 110 46.44 17.67 15.51
CA PRO A 110 46.79 18.36 14.28
C PRO A 110 45.58 19.08 13.64
N PRO A 111 45.79 20.12 12.80
CA PRO A 111 44.69 20.81 12.13
C PRO A 111 43.84 19.87 11.28
N ILE A 112 42.51 20.01 11.35
CA ILE A 112 41.57 19.19 10.57
C ILE A 112 41.06 20.02 9.39
N PRO A 113 41.36 19.64 8.13
CA PRO A 113 40.89 20.37 6.97
C PRO A 113 39.37 20.33 6.82
N VAL A 114 38.81 21.46 6.41
CA VAL A 114 37.39 21.64 6.11
C VAL A 114 37.26 22.05 4.66
N ALA A 115 36.42 21.36 3.91
CA ALA A 115 36.28 21.51 2.47
C ALA A 115 34.82 21.61 2.03
N LYS A 116 34.57 22.22 0.89
CA LYS A 116 33.27 22.27 0.24
C LYS A 116 33.37 21.82 -1.22
N VAL A 117 32.34 21.15 -1.69
CA VAL A 117 32.20 20.64 -3.06
C VAL A 117 30.87 21.14 -3.62
N ASP A 118 30.93 21.89 -4.72
CA ASP A 118 29.73 22.20 -5.50
C ASP A 118 29.30 20.95 -6.27
N ALA A 119 28.37 20.20 -5.68
CA ALA A 119 27.89 18.93 -6.23
C ALA A 119 27.01 19.12 -7.48
N THR A 120 26.68 20.36 -7.87
CA THR A 120 26.01 20.66 -9.15
C THR A 120 26.99 20.67 -10.32
N LYS A 121 28.27 20.88 -10.04
CA LYS A 121 29.37 20.80 -11.03
C LYS A 121 30.15 19.50 -10.89
N ALA A 122 30.45 19.10 -9.66
CA ALA A 122 31.18 17.88 -9.32
C ALA A 122 30.24 16.65 -9.24
N SER A 123 29.63 16.30 -10.37
CA SER A 123 28.58 15.26 -10.41
C SER A 123 29.11 13.86 -10.09
N ALA A 124 30.39 13.57 -10.37
CA ALA A 124 31.00 12.29 -10.06
C ALA A 124 31.19 12.14 -8.54
N LEU A 125 31.70 13.17 -7.86
CA LEU A 125 31.78 13.20 -6.40
C LEU A 125 30.39 13.21 -5.75
N GLY A 126 29.43 13.97 -6.30
CA GLY A 126 28.04 13.96 -5.83
C GLY A 126 27.43 12.56 -5.85
N SER A 127 27.69 11.80 -6.91
CA SER A 127 27.27 10.40 -7.03
C SER A 127 28.04 9.47 -6.08
N ARG A 128 29.38 9.60 -6.03
CA ARG A 128 30.27 8.78 -5.20
C ARG A 128 29.97 8.89 -3.72
N PHE A 129 29.63 10.08 -3.25
CA PHE A 129 29.28 10.34 -1.85
C PHE A 129 27.77 10.32 -1.60
N GLU A 130 26.97 9.86 -2.57
CA GLU A 130 25.52 9.68 -2.47
C GLU A 130 24.79 10.94 -2.00
N VAL A 131 25.13 12.08 -2.58
CA VAL A 131 24.54 13.37 -2.23
C VAL A 131 23.13 13.45 -2.80
N SER A 132 22.13 13.22 -1.95
CA SER A 132 20.71 13.26 -2.32
C SER A 132 20.00 14.57 -1.92
N GLY A 133 20.71 15.52 -1.33
CA GLY A 133 20.18 16.80 -0.87
C GLY A 133 21.28 17.73 -0.38
N TYR A 134 20.95 19.02 -0.22
CA TYR A 134 21.92 20.06 0.12
C TYR A 134 21.53 20.86 1.37
N PRO A 135 22.49 21.20 2.25
CA PRO A 135 23.85 20.68 2.30
C PRO A 135 23.90 19.23 2.83
N THR A 136 24.82 18.43 2.31
CA THR A 136 25.19 17.12 2.86
C THR A 136 26.59 17.21 3.46
N ILE A 137 26.77 16.75 4.70
CA ILE A 137 28.03 16.85 5.42
C ILE A 137 28.62 15.45 5.60
N LYS A 138 29.88 15.27 5.22
CA LYS A 138 30.63 14.02 5.36
C LYS A 138 31.88 14.26 6.21
N ILE A 139 32.22 13.31 7.07
CA ILE A 139 33.51 13.26 7.76
C ILE A 139 34.30 12.11 7.14
N LEU A 140 35.40 12.42 6.45
CA LEU A 140 36.27 11.43 5.84
C LEU A 140 37.35 11.03 6.84
N LYS A 141 37.36 9.77 7.30
CA LYS A 141 38.45 9.22 8.12
C LYS A 141 39.29 8.30 7.24
N LYS A 142 40.52 8.72 6.92
CA LYS A 142 41.45 8.01 6.02
C LYS A 142 40.81 7.69 4.65
N GLY A 143 40.02 8.63 4.14
CA GLY A 143 39.28 8.50 2.89
C GLY A 143 37.91 7.81 3.02
N GLU A 144 37.61 7.12 4.12
CA GLU A 144 36.32 6.47 4.35
C GLU A 144 35.26 7.49 4.80
N PRO A 145 34.13 7.62 4.08
CA PRO A 145 33.10 8.59 4.44
C PRO A 145 32.22 8.13 5.60
N LEU A 146 31.96 9.06 6.52
CA LEU A 146 30.95 8.96 7.56
C LEU A 146 29.91 10.08 7.38
N ASP A 147 28.63 9.70 7.35
CA ASP A 147 27.52 10.66 7.29
C ASP A 147 27.40 11.44 8.61
N TYR A 148 27.17 12.75 8.50
CA TYR A 148 26.82 13.60 9.62
C TYR A 148 25.34 14.02 9.54
N ASP A 149 24.51 13.43 10.40
CA ASP A 149 23.08 13.70 10.50
C ASP A 149 22.68 14.53 11.74
N GLY A 150 23.67 15.06 12.47
CA GLY A 150 23.46 15.90 13.64
C GLY A 150 22.95 17.31 13.30
N ASP A 151 22.70 18.13 14.33
CA ASP A 151 22.35 19.52 14.11
C ASP A 151 23.53 20.31 13.51
N ARG A 152 23.23 21.25 12.61
CA ARG A 152 24.25 22.00 11.87
C ARG A 152 24.81 23.20 12.65
N SER A 153 25.04 23.04 13.95
CA SER A 153 25.72 24.05 14.77
C SER A 153 27.23 23.81 14.79
N GLU A 154 28.00 24.87 15.03
CA GLU A 154 29.45 24.76 15.22
C GLU A 154 29.80 23.72 16.28
N HIS A 155 29.13 23.78 17.43
CA HIS A 155 29.40 22.89 18.56
C HIS A 155 29.24 21.41 18.20
N ALA A 156 28.10 21.03 17.64
CA ALA A 156 27.77 19.63 17.36
C ALA A 156 28.64 19.04 16.25
N ILE A 157 28.99 19.82 15.22
CA ILE A 157 29.87 19.37 14.14
C ILE A 157 31.31 19.22 14.65
N VAL A 158 31.83 20.24 15.35
CA VAL A 158 33.21 20.22 15.86
C VAL A 158 33.41 19.07 16.86
N GLU A 159 32.47 18.84 17.77
CA GLU A 159 32.54 17.73 18.72
C GLU A 159 32.65 16.38 18.00
N ARG A 160 31.76 16.14 17.03
CA ARG A 160 31.75 14.88 16.27
C ARG A 160 33.01 14.70 15.42
N VAL A 161 33.48 15.75 14.76
CA VAL A 161 34.71 15.70 13.94
C VAL A 161 35.92 15.40 14.83
N LYS A 162 36.03 16.02 16.01
CA LYS A 162 37.13 15.77 16.95
C LYS A 162 37.08 14.36 17.54
N GLU A 163 35.89 13.82 17.81
CA GLU A 163 35.72 12.42 18.21
C GLU A 163 36.26 11.46 17.13
N VAL A 164 35.84 11.65 15.87
CA VAL A 164 36.28 10.83 14.73
C VAL A 164 37.78 10.99 14.44
N ALA A 165 38.33 12.17 14.71
CA ALA A 165 39.75 12.46 14.51
C ALA A 165 40.68 11.77 15.52
N GLN A 166 40.16 11.18 16.60
CA GLN A 166 41.02 10.48 17.57
C GLN A 166 41.80 9.33 16.87
N PRO A 167 43.10 9.13 17.20
CA PRO A 167 43.93 8.12 16.54
C PRO A 167 43.43 6.68 16.70
N ASP A 168 42.76 6.39 17.81
CA ASP A 168 42.17 5.11 18.18
C ASP A 168 40.69 4.99 17.82
N TRP A 169 40.10 6.04 17.23
CA TRP A 169 38.72 5.99 16.75
C TRP A 169 38.59 4.88 15.71
N LYS A 170 37.59 4.02 15.94
CA LYS A 170 37.14 3.00 15.00
C LYS A 170 35.64 3.15 14.86
N PRO A 171 35.08 2.90 13.66
CA PRO A 171 33.64 2.77 13.55
C PRO A 171 33.17 1.69 14.53
N PRO A 172 32.00 1.88 15.18
CA PRO A 172 31.43 0.86 16.03
C PRO A 172 31.33 -0.47 15.28
N PRO A 173 31.69 -1.61 15.89
CA PRO A 173 31.49 -2.90 15.24
C PRO A 173 30.00 -3.08 14.95
N GLU A 174 29.69 -3.44 13.70
CA GLU A 174 28.32 -3.75 13.30
C GLU A 174 27.87 -5.02 14.02
N ALA A 175 26.69 -4.95 14.65
CA ALA A 175 26.05 -6.11 15.25
C ALA A 175 25.29 -6.94 14.20
N THR A 176 25.02 -6.35 13.03
CA THR A 176 24.38 -7.05 11.91
C THR A 176 25.36 -7.90 11.12
N LEU A 177 24.88 -9.03 10.60
CA LEU A 177 25.62 -9.85 9.65
C LEU A 177 25.46 -9.27 8.24
N VAL A 178 26.56 -9.17 7.50
CA VAL A 178 26.51 -8.82 6.07
C VAL A 178 26.36 -10.09 5.26
N LEU A 179 25.24 -10.21 4.56
CA LEU A 179 24.96 -11.36 3.70
C LEU A 179 25.14 -11.00 2.23
N THR A 180 25.80 -11.91 1.52
CA THR A 180 26.03 -11.88 0.07
C THR A 180 25.55 -13.19 -0.51
N LYS A 181 25.47 -13.30 -1.84
CA LYS A 181 25.12 -14.56 -2.51
C LYS A 181 25.94 -15.76 -2.03
N ASP A 182 27.21 -15.55 -1.65
CA ASP A 182 28.13 -16.62 -1.27
C ASP A 182 27.84 -17.24 0.11
N ASN A 183 27.28 -16.47 1.04
CA ASN A 183 27.05 -16.92 2.42
C ASN A 183 25.56 -16.99 2.81
N PHE A 184 24.67 -16.42 1.99
CA PHE A 184 23.28 -16.20 2.36
C PHE A 184 22.58 -17.50 2.76
N ASP A 185 22.57 -18.50 1.86
CA ASP A 185 21.84 -19.75 2.06
C ASP A 185 22.35 -20.50 3.29
N ASP A 186 23.66 -20.60 3.47
CA ASP A 186 24.25 -21.27 4.64
C ASP A 186 23.87 -20.58 5.95
N VAL A 187 23.87 -19.25 6.00
CA VAL A 187 23.50 -18.50 7.21
C VAL A 187 22.00 -18.65 7.51
N VAL A 188 21.13 -18.42 6.52
CA VAL A 188 19.67 -18.44 6.77
C VAL A 188 19.12 -19.85 7.00
N ASN A 189 19.72 -20.88 6.41
CA ASN A 189 19.31 -22.28 6.60
C ASN A 189 19.67 -22.82 7.99
N ASN A 190 20.79 -22.36 8.56
CA ASN A 190 21.25 -22.79 9.87
C ASN A 190 20.71 -21.94 11.03
N ALA A 191 20.08 -20.81 10.76
CA ALA A 191 19.42 -19.99 11.78
C ALA A 191 18.01 -20.51 12.10
N ASP A 192 17.73 -20.73 13.38
CA ASP A 192 16.36 -21.04 13.85
C ASP A 192 15.39 -19.90 13.50
N ILE A 193 15.86 -18.66 13.68
CA ILE A 193 15.21 -17.44 13.21
C ILE A 193 16.26 -16.35 12.97
N ILE A 194 16.16 -15.64 11.85
CA ILE A 194 17.01 -14.48 11.51
C ILE A 194 16.16 -13.42 10.81
N LEU A 195 16.40 -12.15 11.11
CA LEU A 195 15.80 -11.03 10.37
C LEU A 195 16.82 -10.50 9.37
N VAL A 196 16.42 -10.33 8.11
CA VAL A 196 17.28 -9.83 7.03
C VAL A 196 16.68 -8.54 6.46
N GLU A 197 17.49 -7.49 6.41
CA GLU A 197 17.20 -6.23 5.73
C GLU A 197 17.77 -6.25 4.31
N PHE A 198 16.90 -6.15 3.31
CA PHE A 198 17.29 -5.82 1.94
C PHE A 198 17.21 -4.31 1.76
N TYR A 199 18.36 -3.67 1.57
CA TYR A 199 18.49 -2.22 1.52
C TYR A 199 19.18 -1.76 0.23
N ALA A 200 19.12 -0.45 0.00
CA ALA A 200 19.97 0.24 -0.95
C ALA A 200 20.70 1.38 -0.23
N PRO A 201 22.01 1.56 -0.44
CA PRO A 201 22.80 2.58 0.26
C PRO A 201 22.22 4.00 0.15
N TRP A 202 21.75 4.38 -1.05
CA TRP A 202 21.16 5.68 -1.34
C TRP A 202 19.74 5.89 -0.80
N CYS A 203 19.08 4.85 -0.27
CA CYS A 203 17.69 4.95 0.17
C CYS A 203 17.58 5.66 1.53
N GLY A 204 16.96 6.85 1.56
CA GLY A 204 16.78 7.62 2.80
C GLY A 204 15.98 6.88 3.89
N HIS A 205 15.07 5.96 3.54
CA HIS A 205 14.39 5.13 4.54
C HIS A 205 15.33 4.07 5.16
N CYS A 206 16.26 3.53 4.39
CA CYS A 206 17.30 2.61 4.87
C CYS A 206 18.27 3.33 5.79
N LYS A 207 18.75 4.53 5.41
CA LYS A 207 19.62 5.35 6.27
C LYS A 207 18.99 5.64 7.63
N ARG A 208 17.68 5.91 7.68
CA ARG A 208 16.93 6.08 8.94
C ARG A 208 16.78 4.79 9.75
N LEU A 209 16.64 3.64 9.10
CA LEU A 209 16.48 2.34 9.76
C LEU A 209 17.80 1.81 10.32
N ALA A 210 18.91 1.99 9.62
CA ALA A 210 20.23 1.48 9.97
C ALA A 210 20.60 1.64 11.46
N PRO A 211 20.50 2.83 12.10
CA PRO A 211 20.84 2.99 13.52
C PRO A 211 19.88 2.23 14.46
N GLU A 212 18.59 2.12 14.12
CA GLU A 212 17.62 1.38 14.92
C GLU A 212 17.82 -0.13 14.77
N TYR A 213 18.16 -0.58 13.56
CA TYR A 213 18.41 -1.97 13.22
C TYR A 213 19.69 -2.50 13.89
N GLU A 214 20.77 -1.72 13.91
CA GLU A 214 22.01 -2.06 14.63
C GLU A 214 21.80 -2.15 16.14
N LYS A 215 21.05 -1.21 16.74
CA LYS A 215 20.70 -1.27 18.17
C LYS A 215 19.87 -2.51 18.49
N ALA A 216 18.91 -2.86 17.62
CA ALA A 216 18.10 -4.05 17.78
C ALA A 216 18.95 -5.33 17.65
N ALA A 217 19.84 -5.39 16.66
CA ALA A 217 20.76 -6.51 16.44
C ALA A 217 21.62 -6.78 17.67
N LYS A 218 22.20 -5.73 18.24
CA LYS A 218 23.00 -5.80 19.46
C LYS A 218 22.21 -6.29 20.68
N GLU A 219 20.95 -5.90 20.81
CA GLU A 219 20.11 -6.33 21.93
C GLU A 219 19.68 -7.79 21.76
N LEU A 220 19.24 -8.16 20.56
CA LEU A 220 18.79 -9.51 20.22
C LEU A 220 19.92 -10.54 20.22
N SER A 221 21.17 -10.14 19.94
CA SER A 221 22.34 -11.01 20.05
C SER A 221 22.66 -11.41 21.49
N ASN A 222 22.19 -10.66 22.49
CA ASN A 222 22.40 -10.96 23.91
C ASN A 222 21.34 -11.91 24.49
N ARG A 223 20.33 -12.31 23.71
CA ARG A 223 19.30 -13.27 24.13
C ARG A 223 19.86 -14.69 24.19
N THR A 224 19.11 -15.58 24.83
CA THR A 224 19.39 -17.02 24.84
C THR A 224 18.13 -17.78 24.40
N PRO A 225 18.11 -18.35 23.19
CA PRO A 225 19.12 -18.26 22.12
C PRO A 225 19.21 -16.84 21.50
N PRO A 226 20.36 -16.47 20.88
CA PRO A 226 20.50 -15.20 20.19
C PRO A 226 19.62 -15.17 18.92
N ILE A 227 19.09 -14.00 18.59
CA ILE A 227 18.35 -13.78 17.33
C ILE A 227 19.21 -12.87 16.43
N PRO A 228 19.89 -13.44 15.43
CA PRO A 228 20.71 -12.64 14.52
C PRO A 228 19.86 -11.71 13.66
N LEU A 229 20.42 -10.55 13.37
CA LEU A 229 19.94 -9.61 12.35
C LEU A 229 21.02 -9.52 11.27
N ALA A 230 20.59 -9.40 10.03
CA ALA A 230 21.45 -9.34 8.86
C ALA A 230 21.00 -8.26 7.89
N LYS A 231 21.89 -7.85 7.00
CA LYS A 231 21.62 -6.93 5.91
C LYS A 231 22.22 -7.43 4.60
N VAL A 232 21.54 -7.12 3.50
CA VAL A 232 21.92 -7.41 2.11
C VAL A 232 21.80 -6.11 1.34
N ASP A 233 22.90 -5.65 0.74
CA ASP A 233 22.82 -4.60 -0.27
C ASP A 233 22.21 -5.18 -1.54
N ALA A 234 20.93 -4.90 -1.73
CA ALA A 234 20.15 -5.43 -2.85
C ALA A 234 20.51 -4.77 -4.20
N THR A 235 21.30 -3.69 -4.19
CA THR A 235 21.83 -3.07 -5.40
C THR A 235 23.05 -3.81 -5.93
N ALA A 236 23.86 -4.38 -5.03
CA ALA A 236 24.97 -5.27 -5.37
C ALA A 236 24.49 -6.72 -5.59
N GLU A 237 23.56 -7.19 -4.76
CA GLU A 237 23.08 -8.58 -4.71
C GLU A 237 21.71 -8.74 -5.40
N SER A 238 21.63 -8.31 -6.66
CA SER A 238 20.37 -8.27 -7.44
C SER A 238 19.67 -9.64 -7.60
N ASP A 239 20.43 -10.73 -7.63
CA ASP A 239 19.91 -12.11 -7.65
C ASP A 239 19.12 -12.44 -6.37
N LEU A 240 19.64 -12.04 -5.19
CA LEU A 240 18.95 -12.25 -3.92
C LEU A 240 17.69 -11.37 -3.83
N ALA A 241 17.79 -10.12 -4.27
CA ALA A 241 16.65 -9.21 -4.34
C ALA A 241 15.51 -9.80 -5.20
N THR A 242 15.85 -10.32 -6.38
CA THR A 242 14.89 -10.97 -7.29
C THR A 242 14.32 -12.25 -6.68
N ARG A 243 15.17 -13.12 -6.13
CA ARG A 243 14.76 -14.40 -5.52
C ARG A 243 13.71 -14.22 -4.43
N PHE A 244 13.80 -13.14 -3.66
CA PHE A 244 12.87 -12.85 -2.56
C PHE A 244 11.83 -11.77 -2.89
N GLY A 245 11.72 -11.36 -4.15
CA GLY A 245 10.68 -10.42 -4.60
C GLY A 245 10.80 -9.03 -3.96
N VAL A 246 12.02 -8.54 -3.75
CA VAL A 246 12.27 -7.20 -3.21
C VAL A 246 12.01 -6.16 -4.29
N SER A 247 10.91 -5.42 -4.17
CA SER A 247 10.51 -4.36 -5.12
C SER A 247 10.67 -2.95 -4.56
N GLY A 248 11.20 -2.80 -3.35
CA GLY A 248 11.39 -1.51 -2.68
C GLY A 248 12.23 -1.65 -1.41
N TYR A 249 12.77 -0.51 -0.95
CA TYR A 249 13.72 -0.49 0.16
C TYR A 249 13.26 0.42 1.32
N PRO A 250 13.52 0.05 2.58
CA PRO A 250 13.98 -1.27 3.01
C PRO A 250 12.85 -2.30 2.94
N THR A 251 13.20 -3.53 2.58
CA THR A 251 12.35 -4.72 2.73
C THR A 251 12.94 -5.61 3.81
N LEU A 252 12.17 -5.89 4.86
CA LEU A 252 12.57 -6.77 5.95
C LEU A 252 11.91 -8.14 5.78
N LYS A 253 12.69 -9.21 5.93
CA LYS A 253 12.19 -10.60 5.89
C LYS A 253 12.73 -11.43 7.03
N ILE A 254 11.86 -12.22 7.64
CA ILE A 254 12.23 -13.21 8.63
C ILE A 254 12.51 -14.53 7.92
N PHE A 255 13.63 -15.17 8.25
CA PHE A 255 13.92 -16.52 7.81
C PHE A 255 13.90 -17.46 9.00
N ARG A 256 13.30 -18.64 8.82
CA ARG A 256 13.32 -19.74 9.78
C ARG A 256 13.79 -20.99 9.07
N LYS A 257 15.00 -21.47 9.37
CA LYS A 257 15.60 -22.63 8.69
C LYS A 257 15.47 -22.52 7.16
N GLY A 258 15.82 -21.34 6.63
CA GLY A 258 15.77 -21.03 5.19
C GLY A 258 14.43 -20.57 4.63
N LYS A 259 13.32 -20.76 5.34
CA LYS A 259 11.99 -20.36 4.86
C LYS A 259 11.74 -18.88 5.14
N ALA A 260 11.46 -18.11 4.09
CA ALA A 260 11.22 -16.68 4.16
C ALA A 260 9.77 -16.34 4.54
N PHE A 261 9.60 -15.32 5.39
CA PHE A 261 8.34 -14.72 5.83
C PHE A 261 8.48 -13.21 5.82
N ASP A 262 7.40 -12.50 5.58
CA ASP A 262 7.41 -11.04 5.64
C ASP A 262 7.47 -10.54 7.08
N TYR A 263 8.24 -9.47 7.30
CA TYR A 263 8.27 -8.76 8.56
C TYR A 263 7.20 -7.67 8.56
N ASN A 264 6.22 -7.79 9.46
CA ASN A 264 5.10 -6.84 9.58
C ASN A 264 5.16 -6.00 10.86
N GLY A 265 6.31 -5.98 11.53
CA GLY A 265 6.51 -5.22 12.76
C GLY A 265 6.93 -3.76 12.54
N PRO A 266 7.05 -2.98 13.64
CA PRO A 266 7.54 -1.60 13.61
C PRO A 266 9.04 -1.52 13.28
N ARG A 267 9.51 -0.42 12.69
CA ARG A 267 10.90 -0.29 12.21
C ARG A 267 11.83 0.41 13.22
N GLU A 268 11.34 0.65 14.43
CA GLU A 268 12.08 1.21 15.55
C GLU A 268 12.70 0.09 16.40
N LYS A 269 13.82 0.37 17.07
CA LYS A 269 14.58 -0.62 17.86
C LYS A 269 13.69 -1.50 18.74
N PHE A 270 12.87 -0.89 19.60
CA PHE A 270 12.02 -1.65 20.55
C PHE A 270 10.96 -2.49 19.83
N GLY A 271 10.38 -1.97 18.74
CA GLY A 271 9.41 -2.72 17.93
C GLY A 271 10.03 -3.93 17.25
N ILE A 272 11.25 -3.80 16.74
CA ILE A 272 12.01 -4.92 16.17
C ILE A 272 12.32 -5.96 17.24
N VAL A 273 12.82 -5.53 18.41
CA VAL A 273 13.17 -6.43 19.52
C VAL A 273 11.94 -7.20 19.98
N ASP A 274 10.83 -6.52 20.27
CA ASP A 274 9.60 -7.14 20.75
C ASP A 274 9.02 -8.11 19.71
N TYR A 275 8.91 -7.67 18.45
CA TYR A 275 8.37 -8.50 17.38
C TYR A 275 9.23 -9.76 17.17
N MET A 276 10.55 -9.61 17.04
CA MET A 276 11.44 -10.77 16.84
C MET A 276 11.46 -11.70 18.04
N SER A 277 11.36 -11.16 19.26
CA SER A 277 11.26 -11.96 20.49
C SER A 277 10.00 -12.81 20.52
N ASP A 278 8.86 -12.24 20.13
CA ASP A 278 7.59 -12.97 20.02
C ASP A 278 7.66 -14.02 18.89
N GLN A 279 8.25 -13.64 17.75
CA GLN A 279 8.42 -14.52 16.59
C GLN A 279 9.40 -15.68 16.83
N ALA A 280 10.32 -15.55 17.78
CA ALA A 280 11.23 -16.63 18.22
C ALA A 280 10.55 -17.62 19.20
N GLY A 281 9.43 -17.22 19.81
CA GLY A 281 8.62 -18.12 20.63
C GLY A 281 7.97 -19.24 19.81
N PRO A 282 7.49 -20.31 20.49
CA PRO A 282 6.81 -21.41 19.81
C PRO A 282 5.56 -20.92 19.08
N PRO A 283 5.28 -21.42 17.86
CA PRO A 283 4.12 -20.97 17.08
C PRO A 283 2.79 -21.47 17.65
N SER A 284 2.84 -22.44 18.56
CA SER A 284 1.70 -23.01 19.25
C SER A 284 1.86 -22.91 20.76
N LYS A 285 0.80 -22.51 21.44
CA LYS A 285 0.77 -22.39 22.90
C LYS A 285 0.34 -23.71 23.56
N GLN A 286 1.12 -24.18 24.53
CA GLN A 286 0.73 -25.36 25.31
C GLN A 286 -0.50 -25.06 26.17
N VAL A 287 -1.49 -25.94 26.11
CA VAL A 287 -2.69 -25.94 26.95
C VAL A 287 -2.59 -27.09 27.93
N GLN A 288 -2.58 -26.75 29.21
CA GLN A 288 -2.32 -27.71 30.30
C GLN A 288 -3.59 -28.21 30.96
N THR A 289 -4.70 -27.48 30.84
CA THR A 289 -5.96 -27.80 31.53
C THR A 289 -7.14 -27.81 30.57
N LEU A 290 -8.14 -28.65 30.88
CA LEU A 290 -9.39 -28.72 30.12
C LEU A 290 -10.12 -27.37 30.06
N LYS A 291 -10.12 -26.63 31.17
CA LYS A 291 -10.83 -25.34 31.29
C LYS A 291 -10.39 -24.33 30.23
N GLN A 292 -9.10 -24.27 29.92
CA GLN A 292 -8.55 -23.37 28.90
C GLN A 292 -9.15 -23.62 27.51
N VAL A 293 -9.31 -24.89 27.11
CA VAL A 293 -9.94 -25.23 25.82
C VAL A 293 -11.45 -24.97 25.87
N GLN A 294 -12.11 -25.30 26.98
CA GLN A 294 -13.55 -25.09 27.14
C GLN A 294 -13.94 -23.61 27.05
N GLU A 295 -13.17 -22.71 27.67
CA GLU A 295 -13.41 -21.26 27.59
C GLU A 295 -13.28 -20.74 26.16
N LEU A 296 -12.26 -21.18 25.42
CA LEU A 296 -12.09 -20.80 24.01
C LEU A 296 -13.21 -21.33 23.12
N VAL A 297 -13.68 -22.55 23.38
CA VAL A 297 -14.82 -23.13 22.64
C VAL A 297 -16.13 -22.41 22.98
N ARG A 298 -16.32 -21.97 24.22
CA ARG A 298 -17.53 -21.28 24.66
C ARG A 298 -17.58 -19.83 24.16
N ASP A 299 -16.50 -19.09 24.34
CA ASP A 299 -16.45 -17.63 24.20
C ASP A 299 -15.63 -17.16 22.98
N GLY A 300 -14.99 -18.08 22.25
CA GLY A 300 -14.09 -17.75 21.15
C GLY A 300 -14.77 -17.09 19.96
N GLU A 301 -14.06 -16.15 19.33
CA GLU A 301 -14.48 -15.44 18.11
C GLU A 301 -14.02 -16.12 16.81
N ASP A 302 -13.11 -17.09 16.92
CA ASP A 302 -12.52 -17.80 15.79
C ASP A 302 -12.38 -19.29 16.16
N SER A 303 -12.18 -20.13 15.15
CA SER A 303 -11.96 -21.57 15.32
C SER A 303 -10.79 -21.87 16.24
N VAL A 304 -10.97 -22.86 17.12
CA VAL A 304 -9.97 -23.30 18.10
C VAL A 304 -9.15 -24.43 17.48
N ILE A 305 -7.84 -24.25 17.34
CA ILE A 305 -6.93 -25.24 16.75
C ILE A 305 -6.05 -25.84 17.86
N VAL A 306 -6.18 -27.14 18.11
CA VAL A 306 -5.41 -27.84 19.16
C VAL A 306 -4.77 -29.10 18.60
N GLY A 307 -3.44 -29.16 18.64
CA GLY A 307 -2.69 -30.40 18.43
C GLY A 307 -2.64 -31.26 19.69
N VAL A 308 -2.79 -32.57 19.56
CA VAL A 308 -2.73 -33.55 20.64
C VAL A 308 -1.57 -34.49 20.36
N PHE A 309 -0.61 -34.54 21.27
CA PHE A 309 0.65 -35.28 21.09
C PHE A 309 1.06 -35.99 22.37
N SER A 310 1.98 -36.95 22.29
CA SER A 310 2.44 -37.67 23.48
C SER A 310 3.43 -36.86 24.33
N SER A 311 4.32 -36.11 23.68
CA SER A 311 5.36 -35.29 24.31
C SER A 311 5.97 -34.34 23.27
N GLU A 312 6.99 -33.57 23.67
CA GLU A 312 7.74 -32.69 22.76
C GLU A 312 8.60 -33.45 21.76
N GLU A 313 8.92 -34.72 22.04
CA GLU A 313 9.69 -35.61 21.17
C GLU A 313 8.83 -36.36 20.14
N ASP A 314 7.51 -36.12 20.11
CA ASP A 314 6.60 -36.70 19.12
C ASP A 314 6.89 -36.12 17.73
N SER A 315 7.21 -36.97 16.74
CA SER A 315 7.48 -36.54 15.37
C SER A 315 6.30 -35.79 14.74
N ALA A 316 5.07 -36.15 15.10
CA ALA A 316 3.88 -35.44 14.64
C ALA A 316 3.78 -34.02 15.22
N TYR A 317 4.34 -33.79 16.42
CA TYR A 317 4.40 -32.46 17.02
C TYR A 317 5.35 -31.54 16.24
N GLU A 318 6.50 -32.05 15.77
CA GLU A 318 7.43 -31.26 14.95
C GLU A 318 6.77 -30.80 13.63
N ILE A 319 6.09 -31.70 12.93
CA ILE A 319 5.36 -31.40 11.67
C ILE A 319 4.26 -30.37 11.93
N TYR A 320 3.53 -30.49 13.05
CA TYR A 320 2.52 -29.53 13.46
C TYR A 320 3.14 -28.15 13.74
N GLN A 321 4.25 -28.07 14.47
CA GLN A 321 4.94 -26.81 14.76
C GLN A 321 5.45 -26.14 13.47
N GLU A 322 5.95 -26.91 12.51
CA GLU A 322 6.34 -26.40 11.19
C GLU A 322 5.15 -25.79 10.43
N ALA A 323 4.01 -26.49 10.42
CA ALA A 323 2.78 -25.99 9.81
C ALA A 323 2.28 -24.71 10.52
N CYS A 324 2.29 -24.69 11.84
CA CYS A 324 1.89 -23.53 12.64
C CYS A 324 2.81 -22.33 12.41
N ASN A 325 4.13 -22.53 12.33
CA ASN A 325 5.08 -21.46 12.04
C ASN A 325 4.78 -20.75 10.71
N SER A 326 4.30 -21.51 9.72
CA SER A 326 3.98 -20.96 8.40
C SER A 326 2.71 -20.08 8.39
N LEU A 327 1.88 -20.20 9.43
CA LEU A 327 0.55 -19.60 9.49
C LEU A 327 0.31 -18.81 10.79
N ARG A 328 1.34 -18.60 11.62
CA ARG A 328 1.22 -18.02 12.98
C ARG A 328 0.73 -16.56 13.00
N GLU A 329 0.91 -15.84 11.90
CA GLU A 329 0.35 -14.49 11.74
C GLU A 329 -1.17 -14.53 11.49
N ASP A 330 -1.66 -15.64 10.93
CA ASP A 330 -3.04 -15.79 10.52
C ASP A 330 -3.89 -16.50 11.56
N TYR A 331 -3.33 -17.40 12.36
CA TYR A 331 -4.09 -18.25 13.28
C TYR A 331 -3.45 -18.34 14.66
N LYS A 332 -4.28 -18.68 15.65
CA LYS A 332 -3.84 -18.99 17.01
C LYS A 332 -3.79 -20.50 17.19
N PHE A 333 -2.59 -21.04 17.30
CA PHE A 333 -2.38 -22.48 17.48
C PHE A 333 -2.17 -22.83 18.94
N MET A 334 -2.71 -23.96 19.33
CA MET A 334 -2.49 -24.57 20.64
C MET A 334 -2.08 -26.02 20.50
N HIS A 335 -1.49 -26.56 21.55
CA HIS A 335 -1.21 -28.00 21.63
C HIS A 335 -1.36 -28.49 23.06
N THR A 336 -1.46 -29.80 23.25
CA THR A 336 -1.53 -30.41 24.57
C THR A 336 -0.88 -31.78 24.58
N PHE A 337 -0.28 -32.11 25.73
CA PHE A 337 0.13 -33.47 26.09
C PHE A 337 -0.78 -34.05 27.19
N ASN A 338 -1.84 -33.33 27.57
CA ASN A 338 -2.73 -33.72 28.66
C ASN A 338 -3.83 -34.66 28.18
N ASN A 339 -3.87 -35.87 28.75
CA ASN A 339 -4.85 -36.90 28.42
C ASN A 339 -6.32 -36.51 28.67
N GLU A 340 -6.61 -35.63 29.64
CA GLU A 340 -7.97 -35.14 29.88
C GLU A 340 -8.44 -34.22 28.75
N VAL A 341 -7.54 -33.36 28.25
CA VAL A 341 -7.81 -32.50 27.10
C VAL A 341 -8.00 -33.35 25.85
N ALA A 342 -7.14 -34.34 25.62
CA ALA A 342 -7.26 -35.29 24.51
C ALA A 342 -8.63 -36.02 24.50
N LYS A 343 -9.07 -36.52 25.67
CA LYS A 343 -10.39 -37.15 25.84
C LYS A 343 -11.54 -36.21 25.52
N PHE A 344 -11.48 -34.96 25.98
CA PHE A 344 -12.51 -33.96 25.67
C PHE A 344 -12.58 -33.66 24.17
N LEU A 345 -11.42 -33.54 23.51
CA LEU A 345 -11.30 -33.33 22.07
C LEU A 345 -11.66 -34.57 21.24
N LYS A 346 -11.85 -35.73 21.89
CA LYS A 346 -12.04 -37.04 21.24
C LYS A 346 -10.91 -37.37 20.27
N ALA A 347 -9.68 -37.01 20.64
CA ALA A 347 -8.49 -37.19 19.83
C ALA A 347 -7.45 -38.05 20.56
N SER A 348 -6.60 -38.70 19.76
CA SER A 348 -5.43 -39.46 20.19
C SER A 348 -4.16 -38.64 19.92
N PRO A 349 -3.03 -38.96 20.58
CA PRO A 349 -1.73 -38.43 20.19
C PRO A 349 -1.45 -38.57 18.69
N GLY A 350 -0.80 -37.56 18.11
CA GLY A 350 -0.56 -37.45 16.66
C GLY A 350 -1.74 -36.88 15.88
N GLN A 351 -2.66 -36.14 16.51
CA GLN A 351 -3.81 -35.54 15.82
C GLN A 351 -3.90 -34.03 16.02
N ALA A 352 -4.21 -33.30 14.95
CA ALA A 352 -4.63 -31.90 15.03
C ALA A 352 -6.16 -31.83 14.98
N VAL A 353 -6.76 -31.05 15.88
CA VAL A 353 -8.23 -30.88 15.99
C VAL A 353 -8.58 -29.41 15.81
N MET A 354 -9.56 -29.14 14.96
CA MET A 354 -10.20 -27.83 14.82
C MET A 354 -11.61 -27.89 15.37
N LEU A 355 -11.96 -26.96 16.25
CA LEU A 355 -13.29 -26.88 16.86
C LEU A 355 -13.92 -25.54 16.55
N GLN A 356 -15.18 -25.60 16.13
CA GLN A 356 -16.00 -24.40 15.99
C GLN A 356 -16.47 -23.95 17.38
N PRO A 357 -16.37 -22.64 17.71
CA PRO A 357 -16.97 -22.08 18.90
C PRO A 357 -18.46 -22.40 18.98
N GLU A 358 -19.01 -22.56 20.19
CA GLU A 358 -20.39 -23.02 20.39
C GLU A 358 -21.42 -22.16 19.66
N LYS A 359 -21.21 -20.84 19.66
CA LYS A 359 -22.07 -19.89 18.93
C LYS A 359 -22.06 -20.07 17.42
N PHE A 360 -21.06 -20.72 16.83
CA PHE A 360 -21.00 -20.98 15.39
C PHE A 360 -21.34 -22.41 15.00
N ARG A 361 -21.63 -23.29 15.95
CA ARG A 361 -22.06 -24.66 15.62
C ARG A 361 -23.41 -24.66 14.90
N SER A 362 -23.60 -25.66 14.06
CA SER A 362 -24.87 -25.91 13.37
C SER A 362 -25.11 -27.41 13.25
N LYS A 363 -26.34 -27.81 12.90
CA LYS A 363 -26.67 -29.22 12.59
C LYS A 363 -26.27 -29.63 11.17
N TYR A 364 -25.78 -28.69 10.36
CA TYR A 364 -25.45 -28.89 8.95
C TYR A 364 -23.97 -29.15 8.72
N GLU A 365 -23.13 -29.00 9.75
CA GLU A 365 -21.70 -29.26 9.69
C GLU A 365 -21.21 -29.91 11.00
N PRO A 366 -20.11 -30.67 10.98
CA PRO A 366 -19.46 -31.17 12.19
C PRO A 366 -18.98 -30.02 13.09
N ALA A 367 -19.16 -30.14 14.41
CA ALA A 367 -18.64 -29.17 15.37
C ALA A 367 -17.11 -29.17 15.47
N SER A 368 -16.45 -30.23 14.99
CA SER A 368 -15.01 -30.35 14.93
C SER A 368 -14.56 -31.18 13.73
N HIS A 369 -13.33 -30.91 13.31
CA HIS A 369 -12.59 -31.68 12.31
C HIS A 369 -11.28 -32.14 12.94
N SER A 370 -10.76 -33.28 12.48
CA SER A 370 -9.49 -33.81 12.95
C SER A 370 -8.65 -34.34 11.80
N LEU A 371 -7.34 -34.17 11.89
CA LEU A 371 -6.34 -34.71 10.98
C LEU A 371 -5.35 -35.55 11.78
N THR A 372 -5.08 -36.77 11.32
CA THR A 372 -3.98 -37.58 11.86
C THR A 372 -2.69 -37.24 11.14
N ILE A 373 -1.69 -36.82 11.90
CA ILE A 373 -0.35 -36.48 11.43
C ILE A 373 0.55 -37.70 11.65
N LYS A 374 1.18 -38.17 10.59
CA LYS A 374 2.17 -39.26 10.60
C LYS A 374 3.52 -38.70 10.18
N ASP A 375 4.58 -39.48 10.37
CA ASP A 375 5.94 -39.11 9.91
C ASP A 375 6.01 -38.77 8.42
N SER A 376 5.13 -39.36 7.61
CA SER A 376 5.04 -39.10 6.17
C SER A 376 4.13 -37.92 5.79
N THR A 377 3.43 -37.31 6.75
CA THR A 377 2.49 -36.21 6.48
C THR A 377 3.29 -34.93 6.23
N PRO A 378 3.21 -34.32 5.03
CA PRO A 378 3.89 -33.07 4.80
C PRO A 378 3.22 -31.94 5.58
N ALA A 379 4.01 -30.97 6.07
CA ALA A 379 3.48 -29.81 6.78
C ALA A 379 2.43 -29.04 5.95
N SER A 380 2.53 -29.06 4.62
CA SER A 380 1.55 -28.44 3.72
C SER A 380 0.15 -29.06 3.82
N GLU A 381 0.04 -30.37 4.04
CA GLU A 381 -1.26 -31.04 4.23
C GLU A 381 -1.94 -30.57 5.52
N VAL A 382 -1.15 -30.38 6.59
CA VAL A 382 -1.62 -29.83 7.87
C VAL A 382 -2.07 -28.37 7.69
N GLN A 383 -1.34 -27.57 6.90
CA GLN A 383 -1.73 -26.20 6.56
C GLN A 383 -3.04 -26.14 5.76
N GLU A 384 -3.19 -27.01 4.75
CA GLU A 384 -4.42 -27.11 3.95
C GLU A 384 -5.62 -27.51 4.81
N PHE A 385 -5.43 -28.44 5.74
CA PHE A 385 -6.46 -28.81 6.72
C PHE A 385 -6.92 -27.59 7.53
N PHE A 386 -6.00 -26.74 8.03
CA PHE A 386 -6.36 -25.52 8.75
C PHE A 386 -7.14 -24.54 7.86
N LYS A 387 -6.63 -24.26 6.66
CA LYS A 387 -7.27 -23.34 5.72
C LYS A 387 -8.68 -23.80 5.34
N LYS A 388 -8.86 -25.10 5.13
CA LYS A 388 -10.13 -25.70 4.71
C LYS A 388 -11.22 -25.63 5.77
N HIS A 389 -10.86 -25.78 7.05
CA HIS A 389 -11.82 -25.97 8.13
C HIS A 389 -11.90 -24.80 9.12
N ILE A 390 -11.22 -23.68 8.85
CA ILE A 390 -11.22 -22.53 9.76
C ILE A 390 -12.59 -21.84 9.84
N LEU A 391 -13.26 -21.69 8.71
CA LEU A 391 -14.55 -21.03 8.68
C LEU A 391 -15.66 -22.03 9.07
N PRO A 392 -16.58 -21.64 9.96
CA PRO A 392 -17.87 -22.33 10.06
C PRO A 392 -18.68 -22.05 8.79
N LEU A 393 -19.69 -22.88 8.52
CA LEU A 393 -20.57 -22.76 7.35
C LEU A 393 -21.19 -21.37 7.20
N VAL A 394 -21.51 -20.73 8.33
CA VAL A 394 -21.88 -19.30 8.40
C VAL A 394 -21.21 -18.68 9.61
N GLY A 395 -20.14 -17.93 9.40
CA GLY A 395 -19.39 -17.24 10.45
C GLY A 395 -19.75 -15.76 10.59
N HIS A 396 -19.24 -15.12 11.65
CA HIS A 396 -19.30 -13.68 11.81
C HIS A 396 -18.09 -13.02 11.13
N ARG A 397 -18.35 -12.27 10.06
CA ARG A 397 -17.38 -11.44 9.37
C ARG A 397 -17.28 -10.08 10.06
N LYS A 398 -16.06 -9.71 10.46
CA LYS A 398 -15.72 -8.45 11.16
C LYS A 398 -14.54 -7.78 10.47
N GLN A 399 -14.41 -6.46 10.59
CA GLN A 399 -13.28 -5.74 10.01
C GLN A 399 -11.92 -6.35 10.42
N SER A 400 -11.83 -6.85 11.66
CA SER A 400 -10.61 -7.46 12.22
C SER A 400 -10.25 -8.84 11.66
N ASN A 401 -11.20 -9.59 11.07
CA ASN A 401 -10.96 -10.93 10.52
C ASN A 401 -11.14 -11.02 9.00
N ASP A 402 -11.74 -10.01 8.37
CA ASP A 402 -12.11 -10.01 6.94
C ASP A 402 -10.93 -10.38 6.03
N ALA A 403 -9.83 -9.64 6.16
CA ALA A 403 -8.62 -9.82 5.35
C ALA A 403 -7.97 -11.21 5.50
N LYS A 404 -8.25 -11.92 6.60
CA LYS A 404 -7.63 -13.23 6.92
C LYS A 404 -8.56 -14.41 6.72
N ARG A 405 -9.86 -14.18 6.61
CA ARG A 405 -10.88 -15.24 6.63
C ARG A 405 -11.83 -15.18 5.44
N TYR A 406 -12.24 -13.99 5.02
CA TYR A 406 -13.32 -13.79 4.05
C TYR A 406 -12.80 -13.20 2.73
N THR A 407 -11.67 -13.73 2.23
CA THR A 407 -11.06 -13.32 0.95
C THR A 407 -11.57 -14.12 -0.24
N THR A 408 -12.07 -15.33 -0.03
CA THR A 408 -12.64 -16.19 -1.08
C THR A 408 -13.89 -15.57 -1.70
N ARG A 409 -14.03 -15.69 -3.02
CA ARG A 409 -15.20 -15.24 -3.78
C ARG A 409 -15.76 -16.42 -4.59
N PRO A 410 -17.08 -16.50 -4.80
CA PRO A 410 -18.13 -15.59 -4.31
C PRO A 410 -18.36 -15.68 -2.79
N LEU A 411 -18.57 -14.52 -2.16
CA LEU A 411 -18.94 -14.38 -0.74
C LEU A 411 -20.36 -13.83 -0.65
N VAL A 412 -21.26 -14.60 -0.04
CA VAL A 412 -22.63 -14.18 0.28
C VAL A 412 -22.65 -13.63 1.70
N VAL A 413 -23.02 -12.37 1.86
CA VAL A 413 -23.06 -11.68 3.15
C VAL A 413 -24.48 -11.24 3.46
N VAL A 414 -24.95 -11.57 4.66
CA VAL A 414 -26.23 -11.09 5.20
C VAL A 414 -25.92 -10.10 6.32
N TYR A 415 -26.39 -8.87 6.16
CA TYR A 415 -26.14 -7.74 7.06
C TYR A 415 -27.37 -7.46 7.92
N TYR A 416 -27.16 -7.35 9.23
CA TYR A 416 -28.15 -6.95 10.24
C TYR A 416 -27.38 -6.58 11.53
N GLY A 417 -28.05 -6.20 12.62
CA GLY A 417 -27.40 -5.98 13.92
C GLY A 417 -26.83 -7.29 14.51
N VAL A 418 -25.58 -7.63 14.20
CA VAL A 418 -24.95 -8.90 14.61
C VAL A 418 -24.29 -8.73 15.98
N ASP A 419 -25.03 -9.09 17.02
CA ASP A 419 -24.51 -9.07 18.39
C ASP A 419 -24.71 -10.43 19.10
N PHE A 420 -23.60 -11.01 19.57
CA PHE A 420 -23.57 -12.26 20.34
C PHE A 420 -23.56 -12.04 21.86
N SER A 421 -23.76 -10.81 22.32
CA SER A 421 -23.95 -10.49 23.74
C SER A 421 -25.22 -11.17 24.30
N PHE A 422 -25.31 -11.23 25.62
CA PHE A 422 -26.36 -11.99 26.30
C PHE A 422 -27.77 -11.58 25.88
N ASP A 423 -28.00 -10.28 25.67
CA ASP A 423 -29.31 -9.70 25.37
C ASP A 423 -29.73 -9.91 23.91
N TYR A 424 -28.78 -9.98 22.97
CA TYR A 424 -29.05 -9.98 21.52
C TYR A 424 -28.74 -11.29 20.81
N ARG A 425 -27.98 -12.21 21.44
CA ARG A 425 -27.57 -13.49 20.83
C ARG A 425 -28.73 -14.34 20.27
N VAL A 426 -29.92 -14.25 20.85
CA VAL A 426 -31.10 -15.02 20.36
C VAL A 426 -31.57 -14.49 19.01
N ALA A 427 -31.67 -13.17 18.85
CA ALA A 427 -32.01 -12.53 17.58
C ALA A 427 -30.92 -12.80 16.53
N THR A 428 -29.65 -12.68 16.93
CA THR A 428 -28.52 -12.99 16.03
C THR A 428 -28.55 -14.43 15.52
N GLN A 429 -28.84 -15.39 16.39
CA GLN A 429 -28.94 -16.80 16.00
C GLN A 429 -30.18 -17.09 15.15
N PHE A 430 -31.28 -16.36 15.35
CA PHE A 430 -32.48 -16.51 14.53
C PHE A 430 -32.17 -16.23 13.06
N TRP A 431 -31.60 -15.07 12.75
CA TRP A 431 -31.23 -14.70 11.38
C TRP A 431 -30.13 -15.59 10.81
N ARG A 432 -29.07 -15.87 11.58
CA ARG A 432 -28.03 -16.81 11.19
C ARG A 432 -28.59 -18.20 10.83
N GLY A 433 -29.60 -18.66 11.57
CA GLY A 433 -30.29 -19.92 11.31
C GLY A 433 -30.93 -19.98 9.92
N LYS A 434 -31.52 -18.87 9.45
CA LYS A 434 -32.07 -18.75 8.09
C LYS A 434 -30.97 -18.84 7.02
N VAL A 435 -29.85 -18.16 7.26
CA VAL A 435 -28.69 -18.23 6.34
C VAL A 435 -28.13 -19.66 6.25
N LEU A 436 -28.02 -20.36 7.39
CA LEU A 436 -27.53 -21.74 7.45
C LEU A 436 -28.39 -22.73 6.64
N GLU A 437 -29.72 -22.55 6.63
CA GLU A 437 -30.63 -23.37 5.83
C GLU A 437 -30.35 -23.28 4.33
N VAL A 438 -29.80 -22.15 3.88
CA VAL A 438 -29.42 -21.92 2.49
C VAL A 438 -27.98 -22.36 2.24
N ALA A 439 -27.04 -21.94 3.09
CA ALA A 439 -25.60 -22.14 2.91
C ALA A 439 -25.23 -23.63 2.70
N LYS A 440 -25.90 -24.55 3.41
CA LYS A 440 -25.68 -26.00 3.27
C LYS A 440 -25.89 -26.54 1.86
N ASP A 441 -26.69 -25.86 1.03
CA ASP A 441 -27.04 -26.28 -0.33
C ASP A 441 -26.13 -25.64 -1.39
N PHE A 442 -25.20 -24.77 -0.98
CA PHE A 442 -24.24 -24.07 -1.84
C PHE A 442 -22.81 -24.12 -1.27
N PRO A 443 -22.22 -25.32 -1.08
CA PRO A 443 -20.88 -25.47 -0.51
C PRO A 443 -19.75 -24.83 -1.33
N GLU A 444 -20.02 -24.48 -2.60
CA GLU A 444 -19.09 -23.75 -3.47
C GLU A 444 -18.96 -22.26 -3.13
N TYR A 445 -19.86 -21.70 -2.31
CA TYR A 445 -19.82 -20.28 -1.91
C TYR A 445 -19.51 -20.14 -0.44
N THR A 446 -18.80 -19.07 -0.10
CA THR A 446 -18.61 -18.69 1.31
C THR A 446 -19.82 -17.91 1.79
N PHE A 447 -20.34 -18.22 2.98
CA PHE A 447 -21.43 -17.48 3.60
C PHE A 447 -20.96 -16.83 4.91
N ALA A 448 -21.42 -15.61 5.15
CA ALA A 448 -21.15 -14.89 6.38
C ALA A 448 -22.34 -14.04 6.81
N ILE A 449 -22.40 -13.77 8.11
CA ILE A 449 -23.18 -12.66 8.66
C ILE A 449 -22.22 -11.53 9.03
N ALA A 450 -22.65 -10.29 8.87
CA ALA A 450 -21.85 -9.12 9.20
C ALA A 450 -22.74 -8.06 9.84
N ASP A 451 -22.16 -7.31 10.79
CA ASP A 451 -22.85 -6.18 11.37
C ASP A 451 -23.02 -5.04 10.35
N GLU A 452 -24.20 -4.46 10.27
CA GLU A 452 -24.49 -3.40 9.28
C GLU A 452 -23.76 -2.09 9.57
N GLU A 453 -23.52 -1.76 10.84
CA GLU A 453 -22.80 -0.55 11.22
C GLU A 453 -21.30 -0.69 10.88
N ASP A 454 -20.72 -1.86 11.18
CA ASP A 454 -19.33 -2.19 10.84
C ASP A 454 -19.06 -2.15 9.32
N TYR A 455 -20.09 -2.34 8.49
CA TYR A 455 -19.98 -2.43 7.02
C TYR A 455 -20.82 -1.38 6.27
N ALA A 456 -21.10 -0.23 6.88
CA ALA A 456 -21.92 0.84 6.29
C ALA A 456 -21.42 1.31 4.91
N ASP A 457 -20.11 1.44 4.70
CA ASP A 457 -19.53 1.83 3.40
C ASP A 457 -19.71 0.75 2.33
N GLU A 458 -19.65 -0.52 2.72
CA GLU A 458 -19.91 -1.64 1.82
C GLU A 458 -21.40 -1.67 1.43
N LEU A 459 -22.31 -1.49 2.38
CA LEU A 459 -23.74 -1.35 2.14
C LEU A 459 -24.06 -0.17 1.23
N LYS A 460 -23.42 0.98 1.43
CA LYS A 460 -23.52 2.14 0.53
C LYS A 460 -23.07 1.78 -0.89
N SER A 461 -21.97 1.04 -1.03
CA SER A 461 -21.49 0.57 -2.33
C SER A 461 -22.42 -0.47 -2.98
N LEU A 462 -23.20 -1.18 -2.17
CA LEU A 462 -24.27 -2.08 -2.59
C LEU A 462 -25.58 -1.35 -2.91
N GLY A 463 -25.66 -0.04 -2.64
CA GLY A 463 -26.89 0.73 -2.78
C GLY A 463 -27.94 0.42 -1.71
N LEU A 464 -27.53 -0.18 -0.59
CA LEU A 464 -28.40 -0.63 0.50
C LEU A 464 -28.37 0.30 1.73
N SER A 465 -27.68 1.44 1.66
CA SER A 465 -27.53 2.37 2.80
C SER A 465 -28.81 3.09 3.20
N GLU A 466 -29.83 3.09 2.35
CA GLU A 466 -31.12 3.78 2.60
C GLU A 466 -32.30 2.80 2.56
N SER A 467 -32.07 1.48 2.59
CA SER A 467 -33.15 0.51 2.42
C SER A 467 -34.21 0.63 3.51
N GLY A 468 -33.79 0.92 4.75
CA GLY A 468 -34.66 0.91 5.92
C GLY A 468 -35.08 -0.50 6.34
N GLU A 469 -34.58 -1.52 5.66
CA GLU A 469 -34.85 -2.93 5.93
C GLU A 469 -33.99 -3.44 7.08
N GLU A 470 -34.56 -4.33 7.90
CA GLU A 470 -33.86 -4.95 9.05
C GLU A 470 -32.76 -5.93 8.63
N VAL A 471 -32.84 -6.47 7.40
CA VAL A 471 -31.88 -7.44 6.88
C VAL A 471 -31.56 -7.14 5.42
N ASN A 472 -30.28 -6.91 5.14
CA ASN A 472 -29.76 -6.61 3.81
C ASN A 472 -28.89 -7.77 3.30
N VAL A 473 -28.85 -8.03 1.99
CA VAL A 473 -28.04 -9.13 1.43
C VAL A 473 -27.18 -8.67 0.27
N GLY A 474 -25.89 -9.01 0.32
CA GLY A 474 -24.92 -8.77 -0.74
C GLY A 474 -24.24 -10.07 -1.20
N ILE A 475 -23.93 -10.16 -2.49
CA ILE A 475 -22.95 -11.12 -3.03
C ILE A 475 -21.75 -10.32 -3.54
N LEU A 476 -20.60 -10.56 -2.92
CA LEU A 476 -19.31 -10.09 -3.42
C LEU A 476 -18.79 -11.16 -4.38
N GLY A 477 -18.87 -10.89 -5.68
CA GLY A 477 -18.44 -11.76 -6.76
C GLY A 477 -16.97 -11.58 -7.14
N GLU A 478 -16.54 -12.39 -8.10
CA GLU A 478 -15.21 -12.27 -8.72
C GLU A 478 -15.05 -10.96 -9.50
N GLY A 479 -13.81 -10.50 -9.64
CA GLY A 479 -13.48 -9.28 -10.39
C GLY A 479 -14.09 -8.00 -9.81
N GLY A 480 -14.46 -8.01 -8.51
CA GLY A 480 -15.07 -6.87 -7.84
C GLY A 480 -16.56 -6.66 -8.13
N LYS A 481 -17.21 -7.57 -8.87
CA LYS A 481 -18.65 -7.51 -9.14
C LYS A 481 -19.44 -7.63 -7.85
N LYS A 482 -20.49 -6.84 -7.69
CA LYS A 482 -21.35 -6.83 -6.51
C LYS A 482 -22.80 -7.05 -6.91
N TYR A 483 -23.56 -7.75 -6.09
CA TYR A 483 -24.99 -7.98 -6.30
C TYR A 483 -25.71 -7.74 -4.98
N ALA A 484 -26.87 -7.09 -5.02
CA ALA A 484 -27.66 -6.79 -3.83
C ALA A 484 -29.07 -7.36 -3.97
N MET A 485 -29.65 -7.70 -2.83
CA MET A 485 -31.07 -7.96 -2.67
C MET A 485 -31.57 -7.15 -1.49
N GLU A 486 -32.70 -6.47 -1.70
CA GLU A 486 -33.44 -5.69 -0.73
C GLU A 486 -34.83 -6.33 -0.62
N PRO A 487 -34.99 -7.36 0.23
CA PRO A 487 -36.26 -8.06 0.36
C PRO A 487 -37.19 -7.31 1.33
N GLU A 488 -38.46 -7.13 0.97
CA GLU A 488 -39.49 -6.57 1.89
C GLU A 488 -39.66 -7.46 3.15
N GLU A 489 -39.49 -8.77 3.00
CA GLU A 489 -39.42 -9.74 4.10
C GLU A 489 -38.28 -10.73 3.84
N PHE A 490 -37.36 -10.86 4.80
CA PHE A 490 -36.23 -11.78 4.68
C PHE A 490 -36.54 -13.18 5.26
N ASP A 491 -36.34 -14.22 4.46
CA ASP A 491 -36.32 -15.61 4.91
C ASP A 491 -35.36 -16.50 4.08
N SER A 492 -35.32 -17.80 4.44
CA SER A 492 -34.47 -18.80 3.77
C SER A 492 -34.84 -19.02 2.30
N ASP A 493 -36.11 -18.93 1.92
CA ASP A 493 -36.57 -19.18 0.55
C ASP A 493 -36.26 -17.99 -0.37
N VAL A 494 -36.40 -16.77 0.15
CA VAL A 494 -36.00 -15.53 -0.50
C VAL A 494 -34.48 -15.53 -0.74
N LEU A 495 -33.68 -15.79 0.30
CA LEU A 495 -32.22 -15.89 0.17
C LEU A 495 -31.81 -17.00 -0.82
N ARG A 496 -32.43 -18.19 -0.74
CA ARG A 496 -32.16 -19.29 -1.66
C ARG A 496 -32.46 -18.93 -3.10
N SER A 497 -33.55 -18.21 -3.35
CA SER A 497 -33.93 -17.77 -4.69
C SER A 497 -32.90 -16.80 -5.27
N PHE A 498 -32.41 -15.86 -4.46
CA PHE A 498 -31.36 -14.92 -4.84
C PHE A 498 -30.03 -15.61 -5.16
N VAL A 499 -29.53 -16.49 -4.28
CA VAL A 499 -28.29 -17.25 -4.52
C VAL A 499 -28.44 -18.17 -5.73
N THR A 500 -29.63 -18.76 -5.95
CA THR A 500 -29.92 -19.56 -7.15
C THR A 500 -29.90 -18.72 -8.42
N ALA A 501 -30.45 -17.50 -8.37
CA ALA A 501 -30.43 -16.57 -9.50
C ALA A 501 -29.00 -16.14 -9.83
N PHE A 502 -28.17 -15.88 -8.82
CA PHE A 502 -26.74 -15.61 -8.97
C PHE A 502 -26.03 -16.78 -9.65
N LYS A 503 -26.18 -18.00 -9.12
CA LYS A 503 -25.60 -19.23 -9.69
C LYS A 503 -26.01 -19.47 -11.15
N LYS A 504 -27.22 -19.06 -11.53
CA LYS A 504 -27.75 -19.16 -12.91
C LYS A 504 -27.35 -17.98 -13.81
N GLY A 505 -26.54 -17.03 -13.33
CA GLY A 505 -26.13 -15.85 -14.08
C GLY A 505 -27.28 -14.88 -14.39
N LYS A 506 -28.38 -14.93 -13.63
CA LYS A 506 -29.57 -14.11 -13.88
C LYS A 506 -29.53 -12.75 -13.21
N LEU A 507 -28.65 -12.57 -12.22
CA LEU A 507 -28.48 -11.28 -11.55
C LEU A 507 -27.58 -10.36 -12.38
N LYS A 508 -27.91 -9.08 -12.38
CA LYS A 508 -27.04 -8.03 -12.93
C LYS A 508 -26.17 -7.47 -11.81
N PRO A 509 -24.87 -7.25 -12.04
CA PRO A 509 -24.02 -6.61 -11.05
C PRO A 509 -24.46 -5.16 -10.85
N ILE A 510 -24.23 -4.65 -9.64
CA ILE A 510 -24.37 -3.25 -9.29
C ILE A 510 -23.28 -2.48 -10.00
N VAL A 511 -23.68 -1.38 -10.63
CA VAL A 511 -22.78 -0.49 -11.35
C VAL A 511 -22.64 0.78 -10.50
N LYS A 512 -21.43 1.06 -10.01
CA LYS A 512 -21.14 2.35 -9.36
C LYS A 512 -21.47 3.45 -10.36
N SER A 513 -22.28 4.41 -9.93
CA SER A 513 -22.72 5.50 -10.80
C SER A 513 -22.92 6.76 -9.98
N GLN A 514 -22.43 7.87 -10.50
CA GLN A 514 -22.88 9.18 -10.09
C GLN A 514 -24.38 9.35 -10.34
N PRO A 515 -25.04 10.32 -9.69
CA PRO A 515 -26.43 10.66 -9.98
C PRO A 515 -26.61 10.99 -11.46
N ILE A 516 -27.72 10.54 -12.04
CA ILE A 516 -28.08 10.89 -13.42
C ILE A 516 -28.23 12.41 -13.52
N PRO A 517 -27.52 13.09 -14.43
CA PRO A 517 -27.58 14.55 -14.55
C PRO A 517 -29.01 15.05 -14.78
N LYS A 518 -29.48 16.00 -13.96
CA LYS A 518 -30.83 16.60 -14.08
C LYS A 518 -31.07 17.23 -15.45
N SER A 519 -30.01 17.72 -16.10
CA SER A 519 -30.03 18.23 -17.46
C SER A 519 -28.84 17.68 -18.23
N ASN A 520 -29.10 17.06 -19.39
CA ASN A 520 -28.08 16.51 -20.27
C ASN A 520 -28.27 17.06 -21.71
N LYS A 521 -28.48 18.39 -21.82
CA LYS A 521 -28.78 19.09 -23.09
C LYS A 521 -27.55 19.71 -23.77
N GLY A 522 -26.36 19.54 -23.19
CA GLY A 522 -25.12 20.09 -23.73
C GLY A 522 -24.68 19.44 -25.06
N PRO A 523 -23.71 20.06 -25.75
CA PRO A 523 -23.13 19.54 -27.00
C PRO A 523 -22.36 18.23 -26.80
N VAL A 524 -21.88 17.97 -25.57
CA VAL A 524 -21.31 16.69 -25.15
C VAL A 524 -22.23 16.10 -24.08
N LYS A 525 -22.67 14.86 -24.29
CA LYS A 525 -23.52 14.15 -23.34
C LYS A 525 -22.71 13.65 -22.16
N VAL A 526 -23.18 13.94 -20.95
CA VAL A 526 -22.60 13.38 -19.73
C VAL A 526 -23.20 11.99 -19.53
N VAL A 527 -22.34 10.97 -19.50
CA VAL A 527 -22.69 9.58 -19.22
C VAL A 527 -22.24 9.25 -17.80
N VAL A 528 -23.09 8.53 -17.08
CA VAL A 528 -22.80 7.95 -15.76
C VAL A 528 -23.03 6.45 -15.84
N GLY A 529 -22.55 5.67 -14.87
CA GLY A 529 -22.62 4.20 -14.92
C GLY A 529 -24.04 3.67 -15.22
N LYS A 530 -25.07 4.28 -14.61
CA LYS A 530 -26.49 3.93 -14.81
C LYS A 530 -27.06 4.29 -16.19
N THR A 531 -26.44 5.20 -16.94
CA THR A 531 -26.90 5.62 -18.28
C THR A 531 -25.99 5.14 -19.40
N PHE A 532 -24.97 4.35 -19.08
CA PHE A 532 -24.00 3.85 -20.05
C PHE A 532 -24.68 3.04 -21.16
N ASP A 533 -25.46 2.04 -20.80
CA ASP A 533 -26.16 1.18 -21.77
C ASP A 533 -27.14 1.98 -22.64
N ASP A 534 -27.92 2.88 -22.01
CA ASP A 534 -28.94 3.66 -22.70
C ASP A 534 -28.36 4.66 -23.72
N ILE A 535 -27.15 5.20 -23.45
CA ILE A 535 -26.53 6.23 -24.29
C ILE A 535 -25.49 5.61 -25.23
N VAL A 536 -24.53 4.86 -24.69
CA VAL A 536 -23.36 4.36 -25.42
C VAL A 536 -23.71 3.13 -26.24
N LEU A 537 -24.54 2.25 -25.69
CA LEU A 537 -24.96 1.01 -26.34
C LEU A 537 -26.28 1.13 -27.11
N ASP A 538 -26.81 2.35 -27.32
CA ASP A 538 -27.94 2.56 -28.23
C ASP A 538 -27.57 2.11 -29.65
N THR A 539 -28.08 0.94 -30.03
CA THR A 539 -27.83 0.31 -31.34
C THR A 539 -28.23 1.17 -32.53
N LYS A 540 -28.97 2.27 -32.34
CA LYS A 540 -29.40 3.20 -33.40
C LYS A 540 -28.43 4.36 -33.62
N LYS A 541 -27.46 4.58 -32.73
CA LYS A 541 -26.55 5.73 -32.75
C LYS A 541 -25.10 5.30 -32.85
N ASP A 542 -24.31 6.07 -33.57
CA ASP A 542 -22.88 6.12 -33.40
C ASP A 542 -22.55 6.93 -32.13
N VAL A 543 -21.60 6.48 -31.34
CA VAL A 543 -21.24 7.17 -30.09
C VAL A 543 -19.73 7.27 -29.97
N LEU A 544 -19.21 8.50 -29.92
CA LEU A 544 -17.84 8.74 -29.47
C LEU A 544 -17.89 9.05 -27.97
N ILE A 545 -17.23 8.23 -27.16
CA ILE A 545 -17.17 8.40 -25.70
C ILE A 545 -15.74 8.62 -25.21
N GLU A 546 -15.56 9.68 -24.42
CA GLU A 546 -14.35 9.94 -23.65
C GLU A 546 -14.53 9.44 -22.21
N PHE A 547 -13.59 8.62 -21.74
CA PHE A 547 -13.40 8.29 -20.34
C PHE A 547 -12.29 9.16 -19.77
N TYR A 548 -12.64 10.01 -18.79
CA TYR A 548 -11.72 10.96 -18.19
C TYR A 548 -11.64 10.81 -16.67
N ALA A 549 -10.63 11.47 -16.09
CA ALA A 549 -10.48 11.65 -14.64
C ALA A 549 -10.42 13.16 -14.32
N PRO A 550 -11.12 13.67 -13.28
CA PRO A 550 -11.13 15.10 -12.97
C PRO A 550 -9.75 15.71 -12.66
N TRP A 551 -8.82 14.90 -12.17
CA TRP A 551 -7.44 15.31 -11.82
C TRP A 551 -6.44 15.18 -12.98
N CYS A 552 -6.82 14.58 -14.10
CA CYS A 552 -5.93 14.33 -15.23
C CYS A 552 -5.68 15.61 -16.05
N GLY A 553 -4.42 16.05 -16.12
CA GLY A 553 -4.01 17.26 -16.84
C GLY A 553 -4.29 17.19 -18.35
N HIS A 554 -4.02 16.05 -19.00
CA HIS A 554 -4.31 15.84 -20.42
C HIS A 554 -5.80 15.89 -20.73
N CYS A 555 -6.65 15.42 -19.81
CA CYS A 555 -8.10 15.46 -19.94
C CYS A 555 -8.61 16.91 -19.89
N LYS A 556 -8.07 17.72 -18.95
CA LYS A 556 -8.38 19.15 -18.87
C LYS A 556 -7.96 19.91 -20.13
N LYS A 557 -6.83 19.54 -20.73
CA LYS A 557 -6.35 20.13 -21.99
C LYS A 557 -7.25 19.76 -23.19
N LEU A 558 -7.79 18.55 -23.21
CA LEU A 558 -8.69 18.06 -24.28
C LEU A 558 -10.12 18.62 -24.17
N ASP A 559 -10.63 18.91 -22.98
CA ASP A 559 -12.04 19.30 -22.75
C ASP A 559 -12.55 20.44 -23.67
N PRO A 560 -11.79 21.53 -23.95
CA PRO A 560 -12.20 22.56 -24.90
C PRO A 560 -12.41 22.02 -26.32
N ASP A 561 -11.48 21.22 -26.84
CA ASP A 561 -11.52 20.64 -28.17
C ASP A 561 -12.63 19.59 -28.29
N TYR A 562 -12.78 18.73 -27.28
CA TYR A 562 -13.85 17.73 -27.23
C TYR A 562 -15.24 18.39 -27.15
N THR A 563 -15.34 19.53 -26.44
CA THR A 563 -16.57 20.35 -26.42
C THR A 563 -16.83 21.00 -27.78
N ALA A 564 -15.79 21.49 -28.47
CA ALA A 564 -15.91 22.03 -29.82
C ALA A 564 -16.37 20.95 -30.81
N LEU A 565 -15.87 19.72 -30.68
CA LEU A 565 -16.30 18.55 -31.46
C LEU A 565 -17.79 18.27 -31.28
N GLY A 566 -18.25 18.25 -30.02
CA GLY A 566 -19.68 18.14 -29.71
C GLY A 566 -20.53 19.24 -30.36
N LYS A 567 -20.03 20.48 -30.40
CA LYS A 567 -20.72 21.60 -31.06
C LYS A 567 -20.74 21.44 -32.59
N LYS A 568 -19.63 20.98 -33.20
CA LYS A 568 -19.51 20.72 -34.64
C LYS A 568 -20.58 19.72 -35.09
N TYR A 569 -20.76 18.63 -34.36
CA TYR A 569 -21.69 17.55 -34.70
C TYR A 569 -23.08 17.63 -34.03
N LYS A 570 -23.43 18.76 -33.40
CA LYS A 570 -24.71 18.91 -32.66
C LYS A 570 -25.97 18.61 -33.48
N ASN A 571 -25.89 18.75 -34.81
CA ASN A 571 -27.01 18.55 -35.73
C ASN A 571 -27.01 17.14 -36.36
N GLU A 572 -25.96 16.33 -36.16
CA GLU A 572 -25.88 14.96 -36.65
C GLU A 572 -26.76 14.04 -35.82
N LYS A 573 -27.97 13.77 -36.32
CA LYS A 573 -28.98 13.03 -35.55
C LYS A 573 -28.55 11.61 -35.18
N ASN A 574 -27.61 11.00 -35.90
CA ASN A 574 -27.17 9.62 -35.68
C ASN A 574 -25.88 9.51 -34.86
N LEU A 575 -25.27 10.63 -34.46
CA LEU A 575 -24.01 10.67 -33.73
C LEU A 575 -24.20 11.31 -32.35
N VAL A 576 -23.60 10.70 -31.33
CA VAL A 576 -23.53 11.25 -29.98
C VAL A 576 -22.08 11.43 -29.59
N ILE A 577 -21.72 12.65 -29.21
CA ILE A 577 -20.44 12.92 -28.54
C ILE A 577 -20.71 12.90 -27.04
N ALA A 578 -20.02 12.03 -26.30
CA ALA A 578 -20.25 11.75 -24.90
C ALA A 578 -18.96 11.75 -24.09
N LYS A 579 -19.07 12.02 -22.78
CA LYS A 579 -17.98 11.89 -21.82
C LYS A 579 -18.47 11.27 -20.50
N MET A 580 -17.60 10.52 -19.85
CA MET A 580 -17.84 9.87 -18.56
C MET A 580 -16.64 10.03 -17.64
N ASP A 581 -16.91 10.43 -16.39
CA ASP A 581 -15.93 10.36 -15.31
C ASP A 581 -15.76 8.88 -14.89
N ALA A 582 -14.70 8.25 -15.36
CA ALA A 582 -14.42 6.83 -15.10
C ALA A 582 -13.75 6.59 -13.73
N THR A 583 -13.54 7.63 -12.92
CA THR A 583 -13.11 7.49 -11.51
C THR A 583 -14.31 7.38 -10.57
N ALA A 584 -15.44 7.98 -10.97
CA ALA A 584 -16.66 8.03 -10.19
C ALA A 584 -17.76 7.05 -10.67
N ASN A 585 -17.57 6.42 -11.83
CA ASN A 585 -18.52 5.50 -12.44
C ASN A 585 -17.84 4.22 -12.91
N ASP A 586 -18.48 3.07 -12.69
CA ASP A 586 -18.05 1.80 -13.29
C ASP A 586 -18.44 1.77 -14.77
N VAL A 587 -17.60 1.13 -15.59
CA VAL A 587 -17.87 0.84 -17.01
C VAL A 587 -18.38 -0.61 -17.09
N PRO A 588 -19.69 -0.86 -17.31
CA PRO A 588 -20.27 -2.18 -17.08
C PRO A 588 -20.01 -3.22 -18.19
N HIS A 589 -19.05 -2.97 -19.10
CA HIS A 589 -18.76 -3.83 -20.25
C HIS A 589 -17.25 -3.97 -20.50
N ASP A 590 -16.78 -5.22 -20.57
CA ASP A 590 -15.36 -5.56 -20.74
C ASP A 590 -14.77 -5.10 -22.08
N SER A 591 -15.60 -4.79 -23.08
CA SER A 591 -15.18 -4.22 -24.37
C SER A 591 -14.59 -2.81 -24.26
N TYR A 592 -14.80 -2.11 -23.13
CA TYR A 592 -14.32 -0.76 -22.90
C TYR A 592 -13.25 -0.78 -21.80
N LYS A 593 -12.00 -1.06 -22.19
CA LYS A 593 -10.87 -1.07 -21.25
C LYS A 593 -10.32 0.35 -21.07
N VAL A 594 -10.43 0.87 -19.84
CA VAL A 594 -9.90 2.18 -19.43
C VAL A 594 -8.60 1.97 -18.67
N GLU A 595 -7.48 1.94 -19.38
CA GLU A 595 -6.13 1.69 -18.83
C GLU A 595 -5.40 2.97 -18.43
N GLY A 596 -5.93 4.13 -18.84
CA GLY A 596 -5.38 5.45 -18.54
C GLY A 596 -6.33 6.56 -18.97
N PHE A 597 -5.94 7.82 -18.73
CA PHE A 597 -6.81 8.97 -18.98
C PHE A 597 -6.15 10.04 -19.87
N PRO A 598 -6.89 10.65 -20.82
CA PRO A 598 -8.19 10.19 -21.31
C PRO A 598 -8.07 8.91 -22.16
N THR A 599 -9.11 8.09 -22.14
CA THR A 599 -9.31 6.95 -23.08
C THR A 599 -10.55 7.23 -23.91
N ILE A 600 -10.48 7.11 -25.24
CA ILE A 600 -11.59 7.44 -26.14
C ILE A 600 -11.93 6.22 -26.99
N TYR A 601 -13.23 5.93 -27.09
CA TYR A 601 -13.77 4.88 -27.94
C TYR A 601 -14.86 5.41 -28.85
N PHE A 602 -14.92 4.87 -30.07
CA PHE A 602 -16.05 5.00 -30.96
C PHE A 602 -16.86 3.70 -30.97
N ALA A 603 -18.13 3.77 -30.61
CA ALA A 603 -19.06 2.64 -30.58
C ALA A 603 -20.04 2.73 -31.76
N PRO A 604 -19.82 1.99 -32.86
CA PRO A 604 -20.64 2.10 -34.06
C PRO A 604 -22.08 1.63 -33.84
N SER A 605 -23.02 2.28 -34.53
CA SER A 605 -24.41 1.85 -34.65
C SER A 605 -24.47 0.41 -35.17
N GLY A 606 -25.30 -0.43 -34.56
CA GLY A 606 -25.40 -1.85 -34.88
C GLY A 606 -24.20 -2.73 -34.49
N ASN A 607 -23.08 -2.19 -34.01
CA ASN A 607 -21.88 -2.96 -33.62
C ASN A 607 -21.30 -2.51 -32.26
N LYS A 608 -22.12 -2.57 -31.21
CA LYS A 608 -21.77 -2.05 -29.87
C LYS A 608 -20.80 -2.90 -29.06
N GLN A 609 -20.64 -4.17 -29.43
CA GLN A 609 -19.74 -5.10 -28.74
C GLN A 609 -18.28 -4.96 -29.19
N ASN A 610 -18.03 -4.30 -30.32
CA ASN A 610 -16.70 -4.07 -30.88
C ASN A 610 -16.44 -2.55 -31.04
N PRO A 611 -16.30 -1.79 -29.93
CA PRO A 611 -15.94 -0.39 -30.02
C PRO A 611 -14.51 -0.24 -30.52
N VAL A 612 -14.26 0.81 -31.30
CA VAL A 612 -12.94 1.13 -31.86
C VAL A 612 -12.24 2.12 -30.92
N LYS A 613 -11.10 1.74 -30.37
CA LYS A 613 -10.29 2.62 -29.52
C LYS A 613 -9.58 3.66 -30.39
N PHE A 614 -9.56 4.92 -29.97
CA PHE A 614 -8.72 5.94 -30.60
C PHE A 614 -7.26 5.74 -30.16
N GLU A 615 -6.40 5.35 -31.10
CA GLU A 615 -4.97 5.09 -30.87
C GLU A 615 -4.09 5.90 -31.82
N GLY A 616 -2.96 6.41 -31.32
CA GLY A 616 -1.87 6.89 -32.19
C GLY A 616 -2.00 8.28 -32.83
N GLY A 617 -2.84 9.18 -32.31
CA GLY A 617 -3.03 10.55 -32.83
C GLY A 617 -2.98 11.67 -31.78
N LYS A 618 -2.86 12.92 -32.23
CA LYS A 618 -3.12 14.12 -31.42
C LYS A 618 -4.57 14.15 -30.97
N ARG A 619 -4.77 14.61 -29.75
CA ARG A 619 -6.09 14.71 -29.11
C ARG A 619 -6.62 16.14 -29.26
N ASP A 620 -6.86 16.54 -30.50
CA ASP A 620 -7.40 17.84 -30.88
C ASP A 620 -8.65 17.71 -31.77
N LEU A 621 -9.31 18.83 -32.06
CA LEU A 621 -10.57 18.86 -32.80
C LEU A 621 -10.45 18.25 -34.22
N GLU A 622 -9.32 18.45 -34.88
CA GLU A 622 -9.10 18.04 -36.27
C GLU A 622 -8.98 16.53 -36.36
N GLU A 623 -8.07 15.94 -35.58
CA GLU A 623 -7.86 14.49 -35.60
C GLU A 623 -9.06 13.72 -35.06
N LEU A 624 -9.72 14.23 -34.01
CA LEU A 624 -10.95 13.61 -33.51
C LEU A 624 -12.11 13.72 -34.51
N SER A 625 -12.17 14.80 -35.29
CA SER A 625 -13.14 14.92 -36.38
C SER A 625 -12.90 13.86 -37.45
N LYS A 626 -11.64 13.69 -37.86
CA LYS A 626 -11.25 12.70 -38.85
C LYS A 626 -11.58 11.29 -38.37
N PHE A 627 -11.26 10.97 -37.13
CA PHE A 627 -11.60 9.67 -36.55
C PHE A 627 -13.12 9.40 -36.53
N VAL A 628 -13.92 10.40 -36.16
CA VAL A 628 -15.40 10.29 -36.26
C VAL A 628 -15.85 10.07 -37.70
N GLU A 629 -15.30 10.83 -38.65
CA GLU A 629 -15.65 10.75 -40.07
C GLU A 629 -15.26 9.40 -40.70
N GLU A 630 -14.14 8.81 -40.27
CA GLU A 630 -13.66 7.49 -40.71
C GLU A 630 -14.52 6.33 -40.20
N HIS A 631 -15.06 6.44 -38.99
CA HIS A 631 -15.76 5.33 -38.34
C HIS A 631 -17.29 5.45 -38.31
N ALA A 632 -17.85 6.63 -38.61
CA ALA A 632 -19.29 6.82 -38.58
C ALA A 632 -20.02 5.98 -39.63
N THR A 633 -21.10 5.35 -39.18
CA THR A 633 -21.94 4.49 -40.02
C THR A 633 -22.85 5.31 -40.93
N LYS A 634 -23.30 6.48 -40.46
CA LYS A 634 -24.18 7.42 -41.20
C LYS A 634 -23.94 8.86 -40.75
N LEU A 635 -23.04 9.58 -41.42
CA LEU A 635 -22.95 11.04 -41.34
C LEU A 635 -23.83 11.69 -42.42
N ALA A 636 -24.56 12.75 -42.08
CA ALA A 636 -25.20 13.55 -43.10
C ALA A 636 -24.10 14.22 -43.95
N GLN A 637 -24.05 13.91 -45.26
CA GLN A 637 -23.18 14.63 -46.17
C GLN A 637 -23.52 16.12 -46.12
N LYS A 638 -22.53 16.98 -45.88
CA LYS A 638 -22.67 18.42 -46.09
C LYS A 638 -23.11 18.66 -47.53
N LYS A 639 -24.33 19.17 -47.71
CA LYS A 639 -24.65 19.96 -48.89
C LYS A 639 -23.94 21.30 -48.72
N ASP A 640 -22.71 21.41 -49.19
CA ASP A 640 -22.12 22.71 -49.49
C ASP A 640 -21.61 22.70 -50.94
N GLU A 641 -22.08 23.71 -51.68
CA GLU A 641 -21.67 24.18 -53.01
C GLU A 641 -22.24 23.47 -54.26
N LEU A 642 -23.41 23.98 -54.69
CA LEU A 642 -23.80 24.09 -56.11
C LEU A 642 -24.13 25.54 -56.43
#